data_AF-A0A927GSM6-F1
#
_entry.id   AF-A0A927GSM6-F1
#
_cell.length_a   1.000
_cell.length_b   1.000
_cell.length_c   1.000
_cell.angle_alpha   90.00
_cell.angle_beta   90.00
_cell.angle_gamma   90.00
#
_symmetry.space_group_name_H-M   'P 1'
#
loop_
_entity.id
_entity.type
_entity.pdbx_description
1 polymer ?
#
loop_
_entity_poly.entity_id
_entity_poly.type
_entity_poly.pdbx_seq_one_letter_code
_entity_poly.pdbx_strand_id
1 'polypeptide(L)'
;MNAKLFKHGIATAAACALLLQPVLPVAHSLLPQSTVAAAAANPLSSKIVRLTSNASLYVRDAQLLMQDQKLMLAFTVTITNKSTKELDLLDYWVRVKSKSGKVFTAALTETDKTKKKVAPSSSLNLTYYATVDRQTKLTDLVFSIVKFDLNVAGYERNLGTITYPSNATGATPVFQPSIMLLNGSKVKGAVKQYFVTQDQDGIYLTISYLVENVGFSSVNLSNVGFALQTESYSVYDVNAAALAQLTIQPKERKIVTVQAKLPNVIAGKPVKLIPYTKDETTNIQLPAGQFAIPILQPAPAVAAGATRNVYMNGEMVATKAAQVMMNDANGETELTVDFKIENIGQAAIALPALSFALKTSDNVTYPLTYTQDDKNNLLPRIARTLSLSGAVPENKIKGAQLIVRTSAAAGEEGGIPASGYLIGSYKLQGPSSQEGGVGSAYTYNNDYSVELAAIQRAPMTNNDVLTAELRITNRSKSAKSTPNLSGYFLINGVRVSGESHTVSLDKQINIAAGDSYDTLVYVNIPYTTSIDTVSFVLTEPAAEGEARKLFQFTDQPLSEFDDYAPASGYVIDQTGSRSQVDVRTTRLFKGSNGGNYFYTEFELTNQEPRAAQPARIGGYLEDANGQLAPIELTQVVEKVMPNGKILLSGWSSLSKTFDIQNYKLVFGQALSEQGGGEEEPTQSVIVKPAVYDVVDAAPTLDTDLEDISFSAYSLSLRDIVANLHVTGAFSVEGIRLELDYDLAVDNAYDFVSDGHKLLLEFVNQDQIGTTYSHEVELFEAAEGSGAPVMIEGTNKPLELIFNDPVVQGKIAEYDTFTLNVYDVFGNAKLLIGSKEINWFGR
;
A
#
# COMPACT_ATOMS: atom_id res chain seq x y z
N MET A 1 62.53 39.30 6.63
CA MET A 1 63.50 39.39 7.74
C MET A 1 63.48 38.08 8.51
N ASN A 2 64.66 37.61 8.90
CA ASN A 2 64.99 36.27 9.40
C ASN A 2 64.30 35.84 10.70
N ALA A 3 64.06 34.52 10.85
CA ALA A 3 64.43 33.64 11.99
C ALA A 3 63.44 32.46 12.10
N LYS A 4 63.80 31.24 11.68
CA LYS A 4 64.42 30.12 12.45
C LYS A 4 63.51 29.46 13.53
N LEU A 5 63.07 28.23 13.19
CA LEU A 5 63.19 26.95 13.92
C LEU A 5 63.15 26.94 15.46
N PHE A 6 62.30 26.09 16.05
CA PHE A 6 62.73 25.01 16.97
C PHE A 6 61.67 23.90 17.13
N LYS A 7 62.17 22.66 17.26
CA LYS A 7 61.46 21.37 17.45
C LYS A 7 61.42 20.95 18.94
N HIS A 8 60.59 19.94 19.21
CA HIS A 8 60.44 19.05 20.40
C HIS A 8 59.49 19.63 21.46
N GLY A 9 58.44 18.95 21.92
CA GLY A 9 58.17 17.51 22.05
C GLY A 9 58.28 17.16 23.53
N ILE A 10 57.17 16.79 24.19
CA ILE A 10 57.13 16.09 25.49
C ILE A 10 55.80 15.31 25.57
N ALA A 11 55.93 14.08 26.06
CA ALA A 11 54.93 13.07 26.27
C ALA A 11 54.26 13.18 27.65
N THR A 12 52.99 12.75 27.75
CA THR A 12 52.29 12.32 28.97
C THR A 12 50.92 11.79 28.56
N ALA A 13 50.30 10.78 29.15
CA ALA A 13 50.70 9.60 29.92
C ALA A 13 49.44 8.73 29.86
N ALA A 14 49.61 7.44 29.59
CA ALA A 14 48.51 6.47 29.51
C ALA A 14 47.91 6.25 30.91
N ALA A 15 46.58 6.32 30.99
CA ALA A 15 45.80 5.76 32.09
C ALA A 15 44.91 4.65 31.53
N CYS A 16 45.29 3.40 31.82
CA CYS A 16 44.47 2.23 31.63
C CYS A 16 43.31 2.26 32.63
N ALA A 17 42.08 2.11 32.13
CA ALA A 17 40.96 1.64 32.94
C ALA A 17 40.37 0.42 32.23
N LEU A 18 40.54 -0.75 32.86
CA LEU A 18 39.91 -2.01 32.49
C LEU A 18 38.38 -1.88 32.60
N LEU A 19 37.68 -2.20 31.51
CA LEU A 19 36.33 -2.75 31.58
C LEU A 19 36.32 -4.05 30.78
N LEU A 20 36.33 -5.15 31.53
CA LEU A 20 36.03 -6.50 31.05
C LEU A 20 34.56 -6.54 30.62
N GLN A 21 34.33 -6.75 29.33
CA GLN A 21 33.06 -7.25 28.80
C GLN A 21 33.31 -8.57 28.07
N PRO A 22 32.40 -9.56 28.16
CA PRO A 22 32.58 -10.86 27.53
C PRO A 22 32.54 -10.72 26.01
N VAL A 23 33.55 -11.28 25.36
CA VAL A 23 33.67 -11.40 23.92
C VAL A 23 32.52 -12.28 23.41
N LEU A 24 31.48 -11.64 22.88
CA LEU A 24 30.54 -12.29 21.97
C LEU A 24 31.26 -12.58 20.64
N PRO A 25 30.98 -13.71 19.97
CA PRO A 25 31.66 -14.07 18.74
C PRO A 25 31.33 -13.04 17.66
N VAL A 26 32.36 -12.31 17.23
CA VAL A 26 32.30 -11.36 16.12
C VAL A 26 31.81 -12.10 14.87
N ALA A 27 30.59 -11.78 14.45
CA ALA A 27 30.11 -12.07 13.11
C ALA A 27 31.10 -11.44 12.12
N HIS A 28 31.68 -12.27 11.25
CA HIS A 28 32.64 -11.83 10.26
C HIS A 28 31.99 -10.79 9.34
N SER A 29 32.29 -9.51 9.57
CA SER A 29 31.89 -8.41 8.70
C SER A 29 32.64 -8.55 7.38
N LEU A 30 31.95 -9.05 6.35
CA LEU A 30 32.42 -9.12 4.98
C LEU A 30 32.32 -7.72 4.34
N LEU A 31 33.28 -6.85 4.64
CA LEU A 31 33.53 -5.66 3.83
C LEU A 31 34.42 -6.05 2.63
N PRO A 32 34.14 -5.56 1.41
CA PRO A 32 34.96 -5.86 0.25
C PRO A 32 36.29 -5.09 0.34
N GLN A 33 37.39 -5.80 0.60
CA GLN A 33 38.74 -5.27 0.41
C GLN A 33 39.00 -5.07 -1.09
N SER A 34 39.17 -3.80 -1.48
CA SER A 34 39.53 -3.38 -2.84
C SER A 34 41.03 -3.14 -2.97
N THR A 35 41.82 -4.20 -3.07
CA THR A 35 43.15 -4.15 -3.72
C THR A 35 43.42 -5.50 -4.38
N VAL A 36 43.11 -5.63 -5.67
CA VAL A 36 43.41 -6.85 -6.45
C VAL A 36 44.78 -6.64 -7.09
N ALA A 37 45.78 -7.37 -6.61
CA ALA A 37 47.08 -7.48 -7.25
C ALA A 37 46.93 -7.98 -8.70
N ALA A 38 47.78 -7.50 -9.61
CA ALA A 38 47.75 -7.87 -11.02
C ALA A 38 47.89 -9.39 -11.19
N ALA A 39 46.86 -10.02 -11.76
CA ALA A 39 46.87 -11.43 -12.09
C ALA A 39 47.89 -11.69 -13.21
N ALA A 40 49.03 -12.27 -12.86
CA ALA A 40 49.97 -12.81 -13.85
C ALA A 40 49.42 -14.14 -14.37
N ALA A 41 49.45 -14.34 -15.69
CA ALA A 41 49.22 -15.66 -16.28
C ALA A 41 50.42 -16.55 -15.93
N ASN A 42 50.31 -17.35 -14.87
CA ASN A 42 51.35 -18.33 -14.56
C ASN A 42 51.18 -19.53 -15.51
N PRO A 43 52.19 -19.87 -16.34
CA PRO A 43 52.12 -21.07 -17.15
C PRO A 43 52.03 -22.30 -16.25
N LEU A 44 51.27 -23.31 -16.68
CA LEU A 44 51.08 -24.60 -16.00
C LEU A 44 52.40 -25.23 -15.50
N SER A 45 53.47 -25.00 -16.25
CA SER A 45 54.84 -25.40 -15.93
C SER A 45 55.79 -24.29 -16.37
N SER A 46 56.83 -24.00 -15.57
CA SER A 46 57.94 -23.14 -15.99
C SER A 46 58.85 -23.81 -17.03
N LYS A 47 58.59 -25.08 -17.37
CA LYS A 47 59.39 -25.85 -18.31
C LYS A 47 59.02 -25.49 -19.76
N ILE A 48 60.00 -24.96 -20.47
CA ILE A 48 59.93 -24.62 -21.89
C ILE A 48 60.72 -25.66 -22.68
N VAL A 49 60.14 -26.18 -23.77
CA VAL A 49 60.80 -27.10 -24.71
C VAL A 49 61.19 -26.33 -25.96
N ARG A 50 62.45 -26.42 -26.39
CA ARG A 50 62.92 -25.80 -27.63
C ARG A 50 62.51 -26.66 -28.83
N LEU A 51 61.84 -26.06 -29.82
CA LEU A 51 61.51 -26.71 -31.09
C LEU A 51 62.67 -26.54 -32.09
N THR A 52 63.24 -25.34 -32.14
CA THR A 52 64.45 -24.98 -32.89
C THR A 52 65.33 -24.07 -32.04
N SER A 53 66.41 -23.50 -32.59
CA SER A 53 67.23 -22.49 -31.90
C SER A 53 66.43 -21.23 -31.53
N ASN A 54 65.43 -20.86 -32.33
CA ASN A 54 64.65 -19.62 -32.20
C ASN A 54 63.16 -19.85 -31.97
N ALA A 55 62.72 -21.10 -31.80
CA ALA A 55 61.33 -21.44 -31.51
C ALA A 55 61.20 -22.32 -30.26
N SER A 56 60.16 -22.05 -29.46
CA SER A 56 59.92 -22.76 -28.21
C SER A 56 58.44 -23.01 -27.96
N LEU A 57 58.14 -24.08 -27.23
CA LEU A 57 56.80 -24.49 -26.83
C LEU A 57 56.74 -24.63 -25.30
N TYR A 58 55.66 -24.17 -24.69
CA TYR A 58 55.30 -24.52 -23.31
C TYR A 58 53.81 -24.88 -23.22
N VAL A 59 53.44 -25.66 -22.21
CA VAL A 59 52.03 -25.94 -21.89
C VAL A 59 51.50 -24.79 -21.04
N ARG A 60 50.51 -24.08 -21.57
CA ARG A 60 49.94 -22.88 -20.96
C ARG A 60 48.97 -23.25 -19.83
N ASP A 61 48.02 -24.13 -20.13
CA ASP A 61 47.00 -24.64 -19.22
C ASP A 61 46.60 -26.08 -19.60
N ALA A 62 46.08 -26.83 -18.63
CA ALA A 62 45.54 -28.18 -18.81
C ALA A 62 44.45 -28.45 -17.76
N GLN A 63 43.32 -29.02 -18.18
CA GLN A 63 42.14 -29.19 -17.35
C GLN A 63 41.40 -30.48 -17.67
N LEU A 64 40.70 -31.00 -16.67
CA LEU A 64 39.91 -32.22 -16.76
C LEU A 64 38.43 -31.93 -16.52
N LEU A 65 37.57 -32.41 -17.41
CA LEU A 65 36.11 -32.33 -17.30
C LEU A 65 35.50 -33.68 -17.70
N MET A 66 34.65 -34.24 -16.84
CA MET A 66 33.85 -35.42 -17.18
C MET A 66 32.71 -35.00 -18.12
N GLN A 67 32.61 -35.64 -19.28
CA GLN A 67 31.53 -35.43 -20.25
C GLN A 67 31.25 -36.75 -20.96
N ASP A 68 29.98 -37.07 -21.23
CA ASP A 68 29.55 -38.32 -21.89
C ASP A 68 30.20 -39.59 -21.29
N GLN A 69 30.27 -39.65 -19.96
CA GLN A 69 30.91 -40.72 -19.19
C GLN A 69 32.43 -40.92 -19.42
N LYS A 70 33.06 -40.01 -20.16
CA LYS A 70 34.49 -39.99 -20.48
C LYS A 70 35.17 -38.82 -19.78
N LEU A 71 36.35 -39.06 -19.22
CA LEU A 71 37.15 -37.98 -18.65
C LEU A 71 37.92 -37.29 -19.77
N MET A 72 37.54 -36.06 -20.10
CA MET A 72 38.19 -35.27 -21.14
C MET A 72 39.30 -34.42 -20.54
N LEU A 73 40.49 -34.54 -21.11
CA LEU A 73 41.59 -33.60 -20.93
C LEU A 73 41.53 -32.57 -22.05
N ALA A 74 41.50 -31.29 -21.71
CA ALA A 74 41.82 -30.21 -22.65
C ALA A 74 43.08 -29.49 -22.18
N PHE A 75 43.99 -29.15 -23.09
CA PHE A 75 45.21 -28.42 -22.78
C PHE A 75 45.63 -27.52 -23.93
N THR A 76 46.14 -26.34 -23.58
CA THR A 76 46.64 -25.36 -24.56
C THR A 76 48.15 -25.31 -24.52
N VAL A 77 48.80 -25.37 -25.68
CA VAL A 77 50.22 -25.06 -25.80
C VAL A 77 50.42 -23.72 -26.47
N THR A 78 51.43 -22.98 -26.04
CA THR A 78 51.85 -21.75 -26.67
C THR A 78 53.19 -21.97 -27.35
N ILE A 79 53.21 -21.76 -28.66
CA ILE A 79 54.41 -21.84 -29.49
C ILE A 79 54.85 -20.42 -29.81
N THR A 80 56.11 -20.10 -29.53
CA THR A 80 56.68 -18.77 -29.80
C THR A 80 57.80 -18.92 -30.83
N ASN A 81 57.68 -18.21 -31.95
CA ASN A 81 58.69 -18.15 -33.00
C ASN A 81 59.38 -16.78 -32.95
N LYS A 82 60.62 -16.75 -32.46
CA LYS A 82 61.46 -15.54 -32.43
C LYS A 82 62.37 -15.42 -33.66
N SER A 83 62.20 -16.28 -34.65
CA SER A 83 62.98 -16.21 -35.88
C SER A 83 62.39 -15.20 -36.86
N THR A 84 63.15 -14.92 -37.92
CA THR A 84 62.74 -14.08 -39.05
C THR A 84 61.96 -14.86 -40.13
N LYS A 85 61.79 -16.18 -39.98
CA LYS A 85 61.08 -17.04 -40.93
C LYS A 85 59.86 -17.69 -40.29
N GLU A 86 58.90 -18.13 -41.09
CA GLU A 86 57.78 -18.94 -40.60
C GLU A 86 58.28 -20.27 -40.03
N LEU A 87 57.65 -20.73 -38.96
CA LEU A 87 57.85 -22.07 -38.41
C LEU A 87 56.71 -22.96 -38.91
N ASP A 88 57.04 -24.03 -39.63
CA ASP A 88 56.09 -25.08 -39.98
C ASP A 88 55.82 -25.99 -38.77
N LEU A 89 54.54 -26.29 -38.53
CA LEU A 89 54.09 -27.14 -37.42
C LEU A 89 53.76 -28.57 -37.85
N LEU A 90 53.79 -28.90 -39.14
CA LEU A 90 53.49 -30.24 -39.66
C LEU A 90 54.40 -31.32 -39.09
N ASP A 91 55.65 -30.97 -38.79
CA ASP A 91 56.63 -31.89 -38.22
C ASP A 91 56.50 -32.06 -36.70
N TYR A 92 55.58 -31.36 -36.01
CA TYR A 92 55.53 -31.32 -34.55
C TYR A 92 54.16 -31.71 -34.00
N TRP A 93 54.16 -32.51 -32.93
CA TRP A 93 52.93 -32.80 -32.18
C TRP A 93 53.20 -33.02 -30.70
N VAL A 94 52.13 -32.94 -29.91
CA VAL A 94 52.16 -33.21 -28.47
C VAL A 94 51.55 -34.58 -28.22
N ARG A 95 52.35 -35.48 -27.66
CA ARG A 95 51.90 -36.80 -27.22
C ARG A 95 51.65 -36.80 -25.73
N VAL A 96 50.42 -37.09 -25.33
CA VAL A 96 50.04 -37.20 -23.92
C VAL A 96 50.25 -38.63 -23.45
N LYS A 97 50.93 -38.81 -22.31
CA LYS A 97 51.11 -40.12 -21.66
C LYS A 97 50.81 -40.03 -20.17
N SER A 98 50.40 -41.13 -19.56
CA SER A 98 50.46 -41.26 -18.10
C SER A 98 51.92 -41.47 -17.65
N LYS A 99 52.20 -41.22 -16.36
CA LYS A 99 53.47 -41.60 -15.72
C LYS A 99 53.75 -43.11 -15.77
N SER A 100 52.71 -43.94 -15.89
CA SER A 100 52.82 -45.38 -16.12
C SER A 100 53.12 -45.76 -17.59
N GLY A 101 53.20 -44.78 -18.51
CA GLY A 101 53.59 -44.98 -19.90
C GLY A 101 52.44 -45.20 -20.88
N LYS A 102 51.18 -45.25 -20.42
CA LYS A 102 49.99 -45.37 -21.29
C LYS A 102 49.86 -44.11 -22.14
N VAL A 103 49.64 -44.27 -23.45
CA VAL A 103 49.50 -43.15 -24.39
C VAL A 103 48.02 -42.81 -24.57
N PHE A 104 47.71 -41.51 -24.58
CA PHE A 104 46.38 -40.99 -24.89
C PHE A 104 46.41 -40.24 -26.23
N THR A 105 45.44 -40.52 -27.09
CA THR A 105 45.32 -39.86 -28.40
C THR A 105 44.77 -38.45 -28.21
N ALA A 106 45.61 -37.45 -28.50
CA ALA A 106 45.23 -36.03 -28.47
C ALA A 106 44.93 -35.53 -29.89
N ALA A 107 43.85 -34.77 -30.03
CA ALA A 107 43.44 -34.11 -31.27
C ALA A 107 43.41 -32.59 -31.08
N LEU A 108 43.67 -31.83 -32.15
CA LEU A 108 43.47 -30.38 -32.18
C LEU A 108 41.97 -30.06 -32.26
N THR A 109 41.56 -28.95 -31.64
CA THR A 109 40.22 -28.39 -31.85
C THR A 109 39.99 -28.03 -33.32
N GLU A 110 38.74 -28.00 -33.78
CA GLU A 110 38.43 -27.66 -35.18
C GLU A 110 39.00 -26.28 -35.57
N THR A 111 38.91 -25.31 -34.66
CA THR A 111 39.45 -23.95 -34.87
C THR A 111 40.98 -23.91 -35.00
N ASP A 112 41.69 -24.93 -34.50
CA ASP A 112 43.15 -24.98 -34.49
C ASP A 112 43.74 -25.89 -35.57
N LYS A 113 42.97 -26.81 -36.16
CA LYS A 113 43.44 -27.74 -37.21
C LYS A 113 44.01 -27.04 -38.45
N THR A 114 43.51 -25.84 -38.75
CA THR A 114 43.96 -25.05 -39.91
C THR A 114 45.25 -24.28 -39.64
N LYS A 115 45.68 -24.17 -38.37
CA LYS A 115 46.85 -23.39 -37.95
C LYS A 115 48.14 -24.21 -38.11
N LYS A 116 48.63 -24.29 -39.35
CA LYS A 116 49.81 -25.12 -39.72
C LYS A 116 51.16 -24.42 -39.54
N LYS A 117 51.17 -23.11 -39.27
CA LYS A 117 52.41 -22.31 -39.22
C LYS A 117 52.36 -21.25 -38.12
N VAL A 118 53.54 -20.85 -37.63
CA VAL A 118 53.71 -19.69 -36.73
C VAL A 118 54.51 -18.62 -37.45
N ALA A 119 53.92 -17.42 -37.60
CA ALA A 119 54.55 -16.29 -38.26
C ALA A 119 55.86 -15.84 -37.53
N PRO A 120 56.80 -15.18 -38.23
CA PRO A 120 57.98 -14.60 -37.61
C PRO A 120 57.64 -13.67 -36.43
N SER A 121 58.46 -13.68 -35.38
CA SER A 121 58.30 -12.82 -34.19
C SER A 121 56.91 -12.85 -33.54
N SER A 122 56.23 -14.00 -33.59
CA SER A 122 54.86 -14.14 -33.09
C SER A 122 54.70 -15.37 -32.19
N SER A 123 53.55 -15.45 -31.52
CA SER A 123 53.14 -16.60 -30.73
C SER A 123 51.78 -17.13 -31.19
N LEU A 124 51.62 -18.44 -31.15
CA LEU A 124 50.40 -19.15 -31.51
C LEU A 124 49.96 -20.05 -30.35
N ASN A 125 48.66 -20.02 -30.03
CA ASN A 125 48.06 -20.98 -29.12
C ASN A 125 47.38 -22.10 -29.93
N LEU A 126 47.62 -23.33 -29.52
CA LEU A 126 46.95 -24.52 -30.03
C LEU A 126 46.32 -25.29 -28.86
N THR A 127 45.02 -25.51 -28.93
CA THR A 127 44.25 -26.27 -27.96
C THR A 127 44.08 -27.70 -28.45
N TYR A 128 44.40 -28.64 -27.58
CA TYR A 128 44.26 -30.07 -27.80
C TYR A 128 43.25 -30.64 -26.82
N TYR A 129 42.58 -31.72 -27.21
CA TYR A 129 41.75 -32.52 -26.33
C TYR A 129 42.04 -34.02 -26.47
N ALA A 130 41.89 -34.77 -25.39
CA ALA A 130 42.11 -36.22 -25.34
C ALA A 130 41.18 -36.86 -24.31
N THR A 131 40.66 -38.06 -24.61
CA THR A 131 40.00 -38.88 -23.58
C THR A 131 41.05 -39.62 -22.75
N VAL A 132 40.96 -39.49 -21.43
CA VAL A 132 41.84 -40.16 -20.45
C VAL A 132 41.03 -41.11 -19.56
N ASP A 133 41.72 -41.97 -18.80
CA ASP A 133 41.05 -42.88 -17.88
C ASP A 133 40.37 -42.12 -16.74
N ARG A 134 39.22 -42.60 -16.25
CA ARG A 134 38.40 -41.90 -15.23
C ARG A 134 39.13 -41.57 -13.91
N GLN A 135 40.19 -42.32 -13.58
CA GLN A 135 40.98 -42.11 -12.36
C GLN A 135 42.21 -41.22 -12.58
N THR A 136 42.46 -40.77 -13.81
CA THR A 136 43.62 -39.95 -14.17
C THR A 136 43.53 -38.60 -13.47
N LYS A 137 44.63 -38.18 -12.82
CA LYS A 137 44.81 -36.82 -12.31
C LYS A 137 45.73 -36.05 -13.24
N LEU A 138 45.64 -34.72 -13.22
CA LEU A 138 46.57 -33.86 -13.98
C LEU A 138 48.04 -34.14 -13.62
N THR A 139 48.32 -34.44 -12.35
CA THR A 139 49.65 -34.83 -11.84
C THR A 139 50.18 -36.14 -12.41
N ASP A 140 49.33 -36.95 -13.03
CA ASP A 140 49.71 -38.24 -13.63
C ASP A 140 50.10 -38.10 -15.09
N LEU A 141 49.89 -36.92 -15.70
CA LEU A 141 50.09 -36.68 -17.12
C LEU A 141 51.48 -36.13 -17.44
N VAL A 142 52.01 -36.61 -18.57
CA VAL A 142 53.28 -36.21 -19.19
C VAL A 142 53.00 -35.79 -20.63
N PHE A 143 53.34 -34.55 -20.96
CA PHE A 143 53.23 -34.00 -22.31
C PHE A 143 54.59 -34.13 -23.01
N SER A 144 54.71 -35.05 -23.95
CA SER A 144 55.94 -35.25 -24.73
C SER A 144 55.86 -34.47 -26.03
N ILE A 145 56.83 -33.62 -26.30
CA ILE A 145 56.90 -32.82 -27.52
C ILE A 145 57.73 -33.63 -28.51
N VAL A 146 57.10 -34.04 -29.60
CA VAL A 146 57.70 -34.95 -30.58
C VAL A 146 57.85 -34.23 -31.92
N LYS A 147 58.95 -34.52 -32.60
CA LYS A 147 59.23 -34.03 -33.95
C LYS A 147 59.42 -35.21 -34.91
N PHE A 148 58.85 -35.10 -36.11
CA PHE A 148 59.17 -35.97 -37.23
C PHE A 148 60.61 -35.72 -37.71
N ASP A 149 61.42 -36.78 -37.74
CA ASP A 149 62.82 -36.69 -38.12
C ASP A 149 63.27 -37.97 -38.83
N LEU A 150 63.54 -37.85 -40.13
CA LEU A 150 63.97 -38.97 -40.98
C LEU A 150 65.31 -39.60 -40.55
N ASN A 151 66.07 -38.94 -39.66
CA ASN A 151 67.39 -39.38 -39.23
C ASN A 151 67.39 -40.19 -37.93
N VAL A 152 66.22 -40.51 -37.35
CA VAL A 152 66.12 -41.32 -36.13
C VAL A 152 65.26 -42.57 -36.37
N ALA A 153 65.54 -43.63 -35.62
CA ALA A 153 64.76 -44.87 -35.66
C ALA A 153 63.29 -44.58 -35.31
N GLY A 154 62.38 -45.09 -36.14
CA GLY A 154 60.94 -44.85 -36.00
C GLY A 154 60.48 -43.44 -36.40
N TYR A 155 61.37 -42.62 -36.96
CA TYR A 155 61.11 -41.28 -37.48
C TYR A 155 60.59 -40.24 -36.46
N GLU A 156 60.71 -40.53 -35.17
CA GLU A 156 60.22 -39.66 -34.09
C GLU A 156 61.33 -39.28 -33.11
N ARG A 157 61.60 -37.98 -33.00
CA ARG A 157 62.51 -37.43 -32.00
C ARG A 157 61.73 -36.77 -30.87
N ASN A 158 61.92 -37.21 -29.63
CA ASN A 158 61.40 -36.51 -28.45
C ASN A 158 62.28 -35.29 -28.15
N LEU A 159 61.72 -34.09 -28.28
CA LEU A 159 62.41 -32.83 -28.03
C LEU A 159 62.41 -32.43 -26.55
N GLY A 160 61.51 -33.01 -25.76
CA GLY A 160 61.40 -32.76 -24.34
C GLY A 160 60.04 -33.17 -23.78
N THR A 161 59.96 -33.24 -22.46
CA THR A 161 58.74 -33.57 -21.73
C THR A 161 58.36 -32.45 -20.79
N ILE A 162 57.07 -32.17 -20.67
CA ILE A 162 56.51 -31.26 -19.68
C ILE A 162 55.62 -32.08 -18.75
N THR A 163 55.82 -31.95 -17.45
CA THR A 163 55.02 -32.63 -16.42
C THR A 163 54.27 -31.60 -15.62
N TYR A 164 53.09 -31.99 -15.16
CA TYR A 164 52.31 -31.18 -14.24
C TYR A 164 53.05 -31.04 -12.87
N PRO A 165 53.09 -29.85 -12.23
CA PRO A 165 53.75 -29.67 -10.94
C PRO A 165 53.14 -30.56 -9.85
N SER A 166 53.97 -31.25 -9.06
CA SER A 166 53.53 -32.24 -8.09
C SER A 166 52.65 -31.68 -6.96
N ASN A 167 52.76 -30.39 -6.66
CA ASN A 167 52.02 -29.69 -5.62
C ASN A 167 50.86 -28.82 -6.15
N ALA A 168 50.63 -28.79 -7.46
CA ALA A 168 49.57 -27.97 -8.05
C ALA A 168 48.22 -28.71 -8.03
N THR A 169 47.18 -28.05 -7.55
CA THR A 169 45.81 -28.60 -7.44
C THR A 169 45.04 -28.57 -8.78
N GLY A 170 45.52 -27.78 -9.74
CA GLY A 170 44.85 -27.53 -11.02
C GLY A 170 43.61 -26.67 -10.95
N ALA A 171 43.23 -26.22 -9.76
CA ALA A 171 42.15 -25.27 -9.55
C ALA A 171 42.70 -23.97 -8.96
N THR A 172 42.23 -22.86 -9.51
CA THR A 172 42.42 -21.52 -8.94
C THR A 172 41.75 -21.48 -7.57
N PRO A 173 42.44 -21.05 -6.49
CA PRO A 173 41.82 -20.89 -5.19
C PRO A 173 40.58 -19.98 -5.27
N VAL A 174 39.60 -20.23 -4.40
CA VAL A 174 38.38 -19.39 -4.33
C VAL A 174 38.76 -17.92 -4.14
N PHE A 175 38.01 -17.02 -4.77
CA PHE A 175 38.25 -15.57 -4.77
C PHE A 175 39.49 -15.07 -5.52
N GLN A 176 40.38 -15.95 -5.96
CA GLN A 176 41.54 -15.57 -6.77
C GLN A 176 41.19 -15.53 -8.26
N PRO A 177 41.73 -14.54 -9.00
CA PRO A 177 41.54 -14.47 -10.44
C PRO A 177 42.47 -15.42 -11.22
N SER A 178 42.03 -15.85 -12.39
CA SER A 178 42.83 -16.58 -13.36
C SER A 178 42.55 -16.12 -14.78
N ILE A 179 43.55 -16.12 -15.65
CA ILE A 179 43.40 -15.74 -17.08
C ILE A 179 43.22 -17.02 -17.90
N MET A 180 42.09 -17.10 -18.59
CA MET A 180 41.67 -18.23 -19.41
C MET A 180 41.69 -17.84 -20.88
N LEU A 181 41.65 -18.84 -21.78
CA LEU A 181 41.39 -18.62 -23.19
C LEU A 181 39.94 -18.98 -23.47
N LEU A 182 39.08 -17.98 -23.68
CA LEU A 182 37.69 -18.18 -24.08
C LEU A 182 37.56 -17.64 -25.50
N ASN A 183 37.14 -18.49 -26.44
CA ASN A 183 37.02 -18.17 -27.87
C ASN A 183 38.28 -17.50 -28.45
N GLY A 184 39.46 -18.04 -28.10
CA GLY A 184 40.75 -17.53 -28.57
C GLY A 184 41.19 -16.20 -27.93
N SER A 185 40.39 -15.61 -27.03
CA SER A 185 40.69 -14.35 -26.36
C SER A 185 41.04 -14.54 -24.89
N LYS A 186 41.88 -13.66 -24.34
CA LYS A 186 42.28 -13.71 -22.93
C LYS A 186 41.18 -13.10 -22.06
N VAL A 187 40.53 -13.92 -21.25
CA VAL A 187 39.48 -13.48 -20.32
C VAL A 187 39.92 -13.81 -18.90
N LYS A 188 39.93 -12.81 -18.03
CA LYS A 188 40.17 -12.98 -16.60
C LYS A 188 38.86 -13.38 -15.93
N GLY A 189 38.88 -14.53 -15.27
CA GLY A 189 37.78 -15.09 -14.50
C GLY A 189 38.07 -15.10 -13.00
N ALA A 190 37.05 -14.91 -12.16
CA ALA A 190 37.18 -15.12 -10.71
C ALA A 190 35.81 -15.37 -10.06
N VAL A 191 35.72 -16.32 -9.14
CA VAL A 191 34.58 -16.36 -8.20
C VAL A 191 34.69 -15.14 -7.29
N LYS A 192 33.69 -14.25 -7.25
CA LYS A 192 33.68 -13.09 -6.36
C LYS A 192 32.95 -13.36 -5.06
N GLN A 193 31.89 -14.14 -5.17
CA GLN A 193 31.09 -14.60 -4.05
C GLN A 193 30.42 -15.89 -4.44
N TYR A 194 30.15 -16.74 -3.46
CA TYR A 194 29.21 -17.83 -3.63
C TYR A 194 28.30 -17.92 -2.41
N PHE A 195 27.09 -18.42 -2.62
CA PHE A 195 26.07 -18.53 -1.60
C PHE A 195 25.30 -19.84 -1.78
N VAL A 196 25.04 -20.51 -0.67
CA VAL A 196 24.43 -21.85 -0.65
C VAL A 196 23.16 -21.79 0.18
N THR A 197 22.05 -22.22 -0.39
CA THR A 197 20.78 -22.43 0.30
C THR A 197 20.34 -23.88 0.16
N GLN A 198 19.40 -24.32 0.99
CA GLN A 198 18.92 -25.70 1.00
C GLN A 198 17.44 -25.75 1.33
N ASP A 199 16.73 -26.68 0.71
CA ASP A 199 15.39 -27.13 1.07
C ASP A 199 15.30 -28.68 1.01
N GLN A 200 14.08 -29.22 0.97
CA GLN A 200 13.86 -30.67 0.86
C GLN A 200 14.28 -31.23 -0.51
N ASP A 201 14.18 -30.44 -1.58
CA ASP A 201 14.44 -30.85 -2.95
C ASP A 201 15.94 -30.84 -3.30
N GLY A 202 16.75 -30.04 -2.60
CA GLY A 202 18.19 -30.01 -2.79
C GLY A 202 18.89 -28.78 -2.24
N ILE A 203 20.14 -28.63 -2.67
CA ILE A 203 21.02 -27.51 -2.38
C ILE A 203 21.07 -26.61 -3.60
N TYR A 204 20.97 -25.30 -3.39
CA TYR A 204 21.02 -24.30 -4.45
C TYR A 204 22.29 -23.48 -4.25
N LEU A 205 23.17 -23.50 -5.26
CA LEU A 205 24.41 -22.75 -5.27
C LEU A 205 24.25 -21.57 -6.23
N THR A 206 24.44 -20.36 -5.71
CA THR A 206 24.51 -19.12 -6.51
C THR A 206 25.93 -18.58 -6.44
N ILE A 207 26.51 -18.24 -7.59
CA ILE A 207 27.88 -17.76 -7.70
C ILE A 207 27.88 -16.44 -8.48
N SER A 208 28.50 -15.42 -7.90
CA SER A 208 28.84 -14.18 -8.61
C SER A 208 30.20 -14.36 -9.26
N TYR A 209 30.25 -14.48 -10.58
CA TYR A 209 31.45 -14.77 -11.34
C TYR A 209 31.90 -13.53 -12.13
N LEU A 210 33.16 -13.14 -11.95
CA LEU A 210 33.80 -12.08 -12.72
C LEU A 210 34.18 -12.58 -14.10
N VAL A 211 33.81 -11.82 -15.14
CA VAL A 211 34.41 -11.89 -16.47
C VAL A 211 35.00 -10.53 -16.83
N GLU A 212 36.29 -10.50 -17.14
CA GLU A 212 36.99 -9.29 -17.58
C GLU A 212 37.78 -9.60 -18.84
N ASN A 213 37.55 -8.82 -19.90
CA ASN A 213 38.29 -8.97 -21.14
C ASN A 213 39.67 -8.31 -20.99
N VAL A 214 40.72 -9.13 -20.89
CA VAL A 214 42.11 -8.65 -20.84
C VAL A 214 42.82 -8.81 -22.19
N GLY A 215 42.06 -9.13 -23.24
CA GLY A 215 42.49 -9.13 -24.63
C GLY A 215 42.37 -7.74 -25.29
N PHE A 216 42.67 -7.71 -26.59
CA PHE A 216 42.67 -6.49 -27.40
C PHE A 216 41.44 -6.35 -28.32
N SER A 217 40.57 -7.37 -28.37
CA SER A 217 39.35 -7.43 -29.19
C SER A 217 38.14 -7.78 -28.33
N SER A 218 36.94 -7.44 -28.79
CA SER A 218 35.68 -7.87 -28.14
C SER A 218 35.58 -9.40 -28.08
N VAL A 219 34.93 -9.92 -27.03
CA VAL A 219 34.70 -11.37 -26.85
C VAL A 219 33.22 -11.63 -26.65
N ASN A 220 32.65 -12.46 -27.51
CA ASN A 220 31.30 -13.01 -27.33
C ASN A 220 31.38 -14.25 -26.41
N LEU A 221 30.52 -14.34 -25.41
CA LEU A 221 30.48 -15.42 -24.41
C LEU A 221 29.25 -16.34 -24.57
N SER A 222 28.49 -16.25 -25.67
CA SER A 222 27.25 -17.02 -25.87
C SER A 222 27.44 -18.54 -25.87
N ASN A 223 28.62 -19.04 -26.28
CA ASN A 223 28.99 -20.46 -26.27
C ASN A 223 29.78 -20.87 -25.01
N VAL A 224 29.93 -19.96 -24.04
CA VAL A 224 30.60 -20.25 -22.77
C VAL A 224 29.58 -20.76 -21.77
N GLY A 225 29.81 -21.98 -21.28
CA GLY A 225 29.04 -22.60 -20.23
C GLY A 225 29.86 -22.82 -18.97
N PHE A 226 29.19 -23.32 -17.92
CA PHE A 226 29.84 -23.72 -16.69
C PHE A 226 29.39 -25.12 -16.29
N ALA A 227 30.29 -25.86 -15.64
CA ALA A 227 30.01 -27.13 -15.00
C ALA A 227 30.46 -27.07 -13.54
N LEU A 228 29.71 -27.71 -12.64
CA LEU A 228 30.16 -27.99 -11.29
C LEU A 228 30.62 -29.43 -11.20
N GLN A 229 31.88 -29.65 -10.83
CA GLN A 229 32.47 -30.98 -10.75
C GLN A 229 32.94 -31.29 -9.34
N THR A 230 32.54 -32.45 -8.81
CA THR A 230 33.05 -32.98 -7.54
C THR A 230 34.44 -33.59 -7.69
N GLU A 231 35.11 -33.89 -6.58
CA GLU A 231 36.38 -34.63 -6.61
C GLU A 231 36.24 -36.05 -7.19
N SER A 232 35.05 -36.63 -7.12
CA SER A 232 34.71 -37.93 -7.73
C SER A 232 34.32 -37.83 -9.21
N TYR A 233 34.50 -36.66 -9.84
CA TYR A 233 34.12 -36.38 -11.23
C TYR A 233 32.63 -36.49 -11.54
N SER A 234 31.76 -36.38 -10.54
CA SER A 234 30.33 -36.14 -10.77
C SER A 234 30.17 -34.70 -11.27
N VAL A 235 29.43 -34.51 -12.36
CA VAL A 235 29.21 -33.21 -12.98
C VAL A 235 27.74 -32.82 -12.86
N TYR A 236 27.51 -31.55 -12.53
CA TYR A 236 26.20 -30.94 -12.41
C TYR A 236 26.10 -29.73 -13.33
N ASP A 237 24.94 -29.58 -13.94
CA ASP A 237 24.64 -28.47 -14.82
C ASP A 237 24.58 -27.15 -14.03
N VAL A 238 25.04 -26.09 -14.69
CA VAL A 238 25.04 -24.73 -14.16
C VAL A 238 24.26 -23.86 -15.13
N ASN A 239 23.21 -23.21 -14.63
CA ASN A 239 22.57 -22.14 -15.35
C ASN A 239 23.48 -20.91 -15.39
N ALA A 240 23.75 -20.45 -16.59
CA ALA A 240 24.51 -19.24 -16.85
C ALA A 240 23.80 -18.38 -17.90
N ALA A 241 22.47 -18.24 -17.79
CA ALA A 241 21.66 -17.50 -18.75
C ALA A 241 22.15 -16.06 -18.99
N ALA A 242 22.77 -15.45 -17.97
CA ALA A 242 23.41 -14.14 -18.05
C ALA A 242 24.53 -14.03 -19.11
N LEU A 243 25.04 -15.15 -19.64
CA LEU A 243 26.05 -15.17 -20.71
C LEU A 243 25.48 -15.29 -22.13
N ALA A 244 24.22 -15.72 -22.31
CA ALA A 244 23.67 -16.12 -23.60
C ALA A 244 23.75 -15.03 -24.69
N GLN A 245 23.78 -13.75 -24.29
CA GLN A 245 23.90 -12.59 -25.18
C GLN A 245 25.06 -11.66 -24.78
N LEU A 246 25.97 -12.13 -23.94
CA LEU A 246 26.99 -11.28 -23.37
C LEU A 246 28.20 -11.12 -24.29
N THR A 247 28.41 -9.91 -24.78
CA THR A 247 29.70 -9.48 -25.36
C THR A 247 30.41 -8.55 -24.39
N ILE A 248 31.72 -8.73 -24.22
CA ILE A 248 32.58 -7.87 -23.40
C ILE A 248 33.66 -7.20 -24.27
N GLN A 249 33.73 -5.87 -24.22
CA GLN A 249 34.72 -5.04 -24.91
C GLN A 249 36.10 -5.14 -24.26
N PRO A 250 37.19 -4.77 -24.96
CA PRO A 250 38.53 -4.74 -24.36
C PRO A 250 38.55 -3.94 -23.06
N LYS A 251 39.14 -4.51 -22.00
CA LYS A 251 39.20 -3.96 -20.63
C LYS A 251 37.85 -3.83 -19.91
N GLU A 252 36.75 -4.25 -20.53
CA GLU A 252 35.44 -4.26 -19.88
C GLU A 252 35.38 -5.38 -18.83
N ARG A 253 34.74 -5.08 -17.71
CA ARG A 253 34.54 -5.96 -16.57
C ARG A 253 33.06 -6.10 -16.27
N LYS A 254 32.57 -7.34 -16.13
CA LYS A 254 31.22 -7.65 -15.68
C LYS A 254 31.22 -8.73 -14.59
N ILE A 255 30.23 -8.67 -13.71
CA ILE A 255 29.93 -9.74 -12.75
C ILE A 255 28.62 -10.36 -13.22
N VAL A 256 28.64 -11.67 -13.45
CA VAL A 256 27.47 -12.44 -13.86
C VAL A 256 27.06 -13.38 -12.73
N THR A 257 25.76 -13.62 -12.60
CA THR A 257 25.24 -14.63 -11.67
C THR A 257 25.11 -15.96 -12.40
N VAL A 258 25.67 -17.02 -11.83
CA VAL A 258 25.49 -18.40 -12.29
C VAL A 258 24.92 -19.25 -11.15
N GLN A 259 24.06 -20.20 -11.47
CA GLN A 259 23.25 -20.91 -10.48
C GLN A 259 23.19 -22.42 -10.76
N ALA A 260 23.11 -23.24 -9.72
CA ALA A 260 22.98 -24.69 -9.85
C ALA A 260 22.12 -25.29 -8.74
N LYS A 261 21.37 -26.34 -9.08
CA LYS A 261 20.66 -27.20 -8.12
C LYS A 261 21.43 -28.51 -7.98
N LEU A 262 21.75 -28.88 -6.74
CA LEU A 262 22.60 -30.02 -6.40
C LEU A 262 21.85 -30.96 -5.44
N PRO A 263 22.08 -32.28 -5.50
CA PRO A 263 21.52 -33.21 -4.54
C PRO A 263 22.02 -32.94 -3.11
N ASN A 264 21.16 -33.18 -2.11
CA ASN A 264 21.48 -32.97 -0.69
C ASN A 264 22.72 -33.75 -0.20
N VAL A 265 23.06 -34.89 -0.83
CA VAL A 265 24.26 -35.69 -0.52
C VAL A 265 25.59 -34.96 -0.79
N ILE A 266 25.55 -33.82 -1.49
CA ILE A 266 26.72 -32.98 -1.79
C ILE A 266 26.92 -31.86 -0.74
N ALA A 267 26.01 -31.70 0.23
CA ALA A 267 26.18 -30.75 1.34
C ALA A 267 27.52 -30.96 2.05
N GLY A 268 28.20 -29.86 2.36
CA GLY A 268 29.48 -29.87 3.08
C GLY A 268 30.67 -30.39 2.27
N LYS A 269 30.50 -30.74 0.99
CA LYS A 269 31.60 -31.21 0.13
C LYS A 269 32.17 -30.08 -0.74
N PRO A 270 33.46 -30.15 -1.12
CA PRO A 270 34.06 -29.23 -2.09
C PRO A 270 33.57 -29.54 -3.52
N VAL A 271 33.47 -28.51 -4.34
CA VAL A 271 33.23 -28.61 -5.79
C VAL A 271 34.14 -27.66 -6.56
N LYS A 272 34.26 -27.88 -7.86
CA LYS A 272 34.99 -26.99 -8.77
C LYS A 272 34.01 -26.39 -9.78
N LEU A 273 34.03 -25.07 -9.93
CA LEU A 273 33.38 -24.39 -11.04
C LEU A 273 34.32 -24.40 -12.25
N ILE A 274 33.86 -24.97 -13.36
CA ILE A 274 34.63 -25.18 -14.58
C ILE A 274 33.96 -24.42 -15.73
N PRO A 275 34.41 -23.21 -16.09
CA PRO A 275 34.03 -22.60 -17.35
C PRO A 275 34.55 -23.41 -18.53
N TYR A 276 33.71 -23.61 -19.53
CA TYR A 276 34.06 -24.31 -20.77
C TYR A 276 33.53 -23.56 -21.99
N THR A 277 34.18 -23.76 -23.14
CA THR A 277 33.64 -23.37 -24.45
C THR A 277 33.04 -24.59 -25.13
N LYS A 278 31.81 -24.47 -25.63
CA LYS A 278 31.17 -25.52 -26.43
C LYS A 278 31.65 -25.42 -27.89
N ASP A 279 32.21 -26.51 -28.40
CA ASP A 279 32.46 -26.66 -29.84
C ASP A 279 31.17 -27.13 -30.51
N GLU A 280 30.58 -26.30 -31.38
CA GLU A 280 29.29 -26.59 -32.02
C GLU A 280 29.39 -27.72 -33.07
N THR A 281 30.57 -27.97 -33.62
CA THR A 281 30.76 -29.01 -34.65
C THR A 281 30.87 -30.39 -34.02
N THR A 282 31.62 -30.50 -32.93
CA THR A 282 31.86 -31.79 -32.26
C THR A 282 30.99 -32.01 -31.02
N ASN A 283 30.24 -30.99 -30.60
CA ASN A 283 29.47 -30.94 -29.34
C ASN A 283 30.32 -31.20 -28.08
N ILE A 284 31.64 -30.97 -28.15
CA ILE A 284 32.57 -31.19 -27.05
C ILE A 284 32.60 -29.95 -26.16
N GLN A 285 32.59 -30.16 -24.83
CA GLN A 285 32.79 -29.10 -23.85
C GLN A 285 34.29 -29.01 -23.53
N LEU A 286 34.95 -27.92 -23.95
CA LEU A 286 36.38 -27.71 -23.74
C LEU A 286 36.61 -26.87 -22.48
N PRO A 287 37.07 -27.45 -21.35
CA PRO A 287 37.30 -26.70 -20.12
C PRO A 287 38.44 -25.69 -20.28
N ALA A 288 38.19 -24.45 -19.87
CA ALA A 288 39.09 -23.31 -20.02
C ALA A 288 39.55 -22.71 -18.67
N GLY A 289 38.86 -23.00 -17.57
CA GLY A 289 39.26 -22.67 -16.19
C GLY A 289 38.84 -23.73 -15.17
N GLN A 290 39.48 -23.76 -14.00
CA GLN A 290 38.94 -24.42 -12.80
C GLN A 290 39.05 -23.47 -11.61
N PHE A 291 37.96 -23.30 -10.86
CA PHE A 291 37.89 -22.46 -9.66
C PHE A 291 37.37 -23.29 -8.49
N ALA A 292 38.12 -23.35 -7.39
CA ALA A 292 37.73 -24.12 -6.22
C ALA A 292 36.56 -23.45 -5.48
N ILE A 293 35.61 -24.26 -5.02
CA ILE A 293 34.56 -23.88 -4.07
C ILE A 293 34.72 -24.84 -2.88
N PRO A 294 35.32 -24.39 -1.77
CA PRO A 294 35.91 -25.28 -0.77
C PRO A 294 34.86 -26.04 0.06
N ILE A 295 33.70 -25.45 0.30
CA ILE A 295 32.62 -26.12 1.04
C ILE A 295 31.25 -25.58 0.62
N LEU A 296 30.33 -26.50 0.34
CA LEU A 296 28.92 -26.19 0.09
C LEU A 296 28.12 -26.28 1.38
N GLN A 297 28.33 -25.30 2.26
CA GLN A 297 27.61 -25.21 3.55
C GLN A 297 26.37 -24.33 3.39
N PRO A 298 25.14 -24.88 3.51
CA PRO A 298 23.93 -24.08 3.42
C PRO A 298 23.84 -23.04 4.54
N ALA A 299 23.48 -21.81 4.18
CA ALA A 299 23.25 -20.76 5.15
C ALA A 299 21.98 -21.04 5.96
N PRO A 300 21.97 -20.78 7.28
CA PRO A 300 20.76 -20.90 8.08
C PRO A 300 19.70 -19.88 7.62
N ALA A 301 18.45 -20.07 8.05
CA ALA A 301 17.42 -19.06 7.87
C ALA A 301 17.85 -17.73 8.52
N VAL A 302 17.59 -16.61 7.82
CA VAL A 302 17.87 -15.26 8.31
C VAL A 302 17.11 -15.05 9.61
N ALA A 303 17.77 -14.53 10.63
CA ALA A 303 17.11 -14.22 11.90
C ALA A 303 15.99 -13.20 11.69
N ALA A 304 14.98 -13.25 12.56
CA ALA A 304 13.81 -12.41 12.44
C ALA A 304 14.19 -10.92 12.43
N GLY A 305 13.78 -10.18 11.40
CA GLY A 305 14.10 -8.77 11.21
C GLY A 305 15.53 -8.45 10.76
N ALA A 306 16.39 -9.45 10.61
CA ALA A 306 17.74 -9.27 10.07
C ALA A 306 17.72 -9.14 8.54
N THR A 307 18.72 -8.46 7.99
CA THR A 307 18.88 -8.28 6.55
C THR A 307 19.84 -9.32 5.98
N ARG A 308 19.56 -9.79 4.77
CA ARG A 308 20.46 -10.62 3.96
C ARG A 308 20.80 -9.90 2.67
N ASN A 309 22.08 -9.87 2.32
CA ASN A 309 22.53 -9.36 1.04
C ASN A 309 22.61 -10.52 0.04
N VAL A 310 21.93 -10.36 -1.09
CA VAL A 310 21.92 -11.31 -2.21
C VAL A 310 22.25 -10.58 -3.50
N TYR A 311 22.73 -11.29 -4.51
CA TYR A 311 22.90 -10.72 -5.84
C TYR A 311 21.71 -11.09 -6.72
N MET A 312 21.03 -10.09 -7.27
CA MET A 312 19.96 -10.27 -8.25
C MET A 312 20.38 -9.56 -9.54
N ASN A 313 20.47 -10.30 -10.64
CA ASN A 313 20.90 -9.78 -11.95
C ASN A 313 22.22 -8.96 -11.91
N GLY A 314 23.17 -9.38 -11.06
CA GLY A 314 24.51 -8.78 -10.97
C GLY A 314 24.65 -7.60 -10.00
N GLU A 315 23.56 -7.02 -9.49
CA GLU A 315 23.61 -6.00 -8.44
C GLU A 315 23.32 -6.60 -7.07
N MET A 316 23.85 -5.94 -6.04
CA MET A 316 23.66 -6.34 -4.65
C MET A 316 22.36 -5.78 -4.10
N VAL A 317 21.54 -6.65 -3.53
CA VAL A 317 20.22 -6.35 -3.01
C VAL A 317 20.15 -6.80 -1.55
N ALA A 318 19.76 -5.89 -0.66
CA ALA A 318 19.40 -6.20 0.71
C ALA A 318 17.96 -6.70 0.76
N THR A 319 17.72 -7.80 1.47
CA THR A 319 16.42 -8.46 1.60
C THR A 319 16.12 -8.74 3.05
N LYS A 320 14.87 -8.53 3.48
CA LYS A 320 14.45 -8.69 4.87
C LYS A 320 12.97 -9.10 4.92
N ALA A 321 12.66 -10.16 5.65
CA ALA A 321 11.30 -10.38 6.13
C ALA A 321 11.05 -9.46 7.33
N ALA A 322 9.97 -8.69 7.24
CA ALA A 322 9.51 -7.81 8.29
C ALA A 322 8.42 -8.52 9.12
N GLN A 323 7.45 -7.77 9.61
CA GLN A 323 6.43 -8.27 10.53
C GLN A 323 5.43 -9.19 9.83
N VAL A 324 4.85 -10.09 10.63
CA VAL A 324 3.72 -10.94 10.24
C VAL A 324 2.50 -10.48 11.03
N MET A 325 1.43 -10.19 10.32
CA MET A 325 0.11 -9.96 10.87
C MET A 325 -0.73 -11.21 10.67
N MET A 326 -1.60 -11.51 11.63
CA MET A 326 -2.46 -12.69 11.61
C MET A 326 -3.86 -12.31 12.04
N ASN A 327 -4.84 -13.04 11.50
CA ASN A 327 -6.20 -13.04 11.99
C ASN A 327 -6.73 -14.47 11.95
N ASP A 328 -7.16 -14.96 13.10
CA ASP A 328 -7.79 -16.28 13.19
C ASP A 328 -9.27 -16.13 12.86
N ALA A 329 -9.73 -16.79 11.79
CA ALA A 329 -11.12 -16.80 11.39
C ALA A 329 -11.49 -18.17 10.81
N ASN A 330 -12.61 -18.73 11.26
CA ASN A 330 -13.21 -19.95 10.68
C ASN A 330 -12.26 -21.18 10.59
N GLY A 331 -11.31 -21.33 11.52
CA GLY A 331 -10.38 -22.47 11.56
C GLY A 331 -9.14 -22.32 10.67
N GLU A 332 -8.97 -21.17 10.02
CA GLU A 332 -7.77 -20.78 9.29
C GLU A 332 -7.18 -19.50 9.90
N THR A 333 -5.85 -19.38 9.82
CA THR A 333 -5.13 -18.14 10.12
C THR A 333 -4.80 -17.45 8.81
N GLU A 334 -5.53 -16.38 8.49
CA GLU A 334 -5.14 -15.47 7.42
C GLU A 334 -3.94 -14.65 7.87
N LEU A 335 -2.96 -14.46 7.01
CA LEU A 335 -1.73 -13.76 7.36
C LEU A 335 -1.25 -12.82 6.26
N THR A 336 -0.62 -11.73 6.70
CA THR A 336 0.11 -10.79 5.85
C THR A 336 1.57 -10.71 6.29
N VAL A 337 2.52 -10.82 5.36
CA VAL A 337 3.97 -10.70 5.61
C VAL A 337 4.55 -9.59 4.75
N ASP A 338 5.21 -8.62 5.38
CA ASP A 338 5.98 -7.63 4.63
C ASP A 338 7.37 -8.16 4.28
N PHE A 339 7.75 -8.10 3.00
CA PHE A 339 9.09 -8.44 2.52
C PHE A 339 9.77 -7.22 1.88
N LYS A 340 10.81 -6.71 2.54
CA LYS A 340 11.57 -5.55 2.09
C LYS A 340 12.73 -5.96 1.18
N ILE A 341 12.85 -5.27 0.05
CA ILE A 341 13.90 -5.43 -0.95
C ILE A 341 14.52 -4.06 -1.22
N GLU A 342 15.83 -3.92 -1.06
CA GLU A 342 16.55 -2.67 -1.26
C GLU A 342 17.73 -2.87 -2.20
N ASN A 343 17.78 -2.11 -3.30
CA ASN A 343 18.94 -2.14 -4.19
C ASN A 343 20.06 -1.32 -3.54
N ILE A 344 21.05 -2.00 -2.98
CA ILE A 344 22.25 -1.39 -2.37
C ILE A 344 23.42 -1.30 -3.37
N GLY A 345 23.14 -1.58 -4.63
CA GLY A 345 24.03 -1.38 -5.78
C GLY A 345 24.07 0.08 -6.26
N GLN A 346 24.74 0.28 -7.39
CA GLN A 346 24.92 1.62 -7.99
C GLN A 346 24.07 1.83 -9.25
N ALA A 347 23.50 0.77 -9.82
CA ALA A 347 22.67 0.82 -11.03
C ALA A 347 21.27 0.26 -10.76
N ALA A 348 20.29 0.74 -11.52
CA ALA A 348 18.92 0.20 -11.46
C ALA A 348 18.91 -1.25 -11.96
N ILE A 349 18.08 -2.09 -11.35
CA ILE A 349 17.91 -3.48 -11.79
C ILE A 349 16.45 -3.78 -12.13
N ALA A 350 16.25 -4.59 -13.16
CA ALA A 350 14.99 -5.29 -13.34
C ALA A 350 14.92 -6.41 -12.30
N LEU A 351 13.89 -6.39 -11.45
CA LEU A 351 13.65 -7.45 -10.48
C LEU A 351 13.21 -8.72 -11.23
N PRO A 352 13.84 -9.88 -10.95
CA PRO A 352 13.28 -11.14 -11.43
C PRO A 352 11.90 -11.35 -10.79
N ALA A 353 11.01 -12.03 -11.49
CA ALA A 353 9.76 -12.48 -10.88
C ALA A 353 10.09 -13.37 -9.67
N LEU A 354 9.42 -13.10 -8.54
CA LEU A 354 9.64 -13.78 -7.28
C LEU A 354 8.43 -14.64 -6.93
N SER A 355 8.68 -15.77 -6.27
CA SER A 355 7.65 -16.57 -5.61
C SER A 355 7.92 -16.68 -4.12
N PHE A 356 6.83 -16.67 -3.36
CA PHE A 356 6.84 -16.64 -1.90
C PHE A 356 6.03 -17.80 -1.36
N ALA A 357 6.56 -18.47 -0.33
CA ALA A 357 5.84 -19.51 0.38
C ALA A 357 6.20 -19.47 1.85
N LEU A 358 5.22 -19.75 2.71
CA LEU A 358 5.40 -19.94 4.12
C LEU A 358 5.68 -21.42 4.40
N LYS A 359 6.85 -21.73 4.96
CA LYS A 359 7.21 -23.10 5.38
C LYS A 359 7.03 -23.26 6.88
N THR A 360 6.11 -24.12 7.29
CA THR A 360 5.79 -24.41 8.69
C THR A 360 6.85 -25.33 9.33
N SER A 361 6.78 -25.51 10.66
CA SER A 361 7.76 -26.31 11.41
C SER A 361 7.73 -27.81 11.07
N ASP A 362 6.61 -28.32 10.57
CA ASP A 362 6.45 -29.67 10.01
C ASP A 362 6.87 -29.76 8.53
N ASN A 363 7.48 -28.69 7.99
CA ASN A 363 7.97 -28.55 6.61
C ASN A 363 6.89 -28.58 5.51
N VAL A 364 5.64 -28.27 5.83
CA VAL A 364 4.61 -28.01 4.82
C VAL A 364 4.78 -26.58 4.30
N THR A 365 4.58 -26.37 2.99
CA THR A 365 4.69 -25.05 2.36
C THR A 365 3.35 -24.56 1.85
N TYR A 366 2.97 -23.34 2.24
CA TYR A 366 1.77 -22.64 1.80
C TYR A 366 2.16 -21.46 0.91
N PRO A 367 1.64 -21.35 -0.33
CA PRO A 367 1.99 -20.24 -1.21
C PRO A 367 1.47 -18.91 -0.63
N LEU A 368 2.25 -17.84 -0.82
CA LEU A 368 1.81 -16.47 -0.55
C LEU A 368 1.73 -15.71 -1.87
N THR A 369 0.72 -14.86 -2.00
CA THR A 369 0.48 -14.01 -3.17
C THR A 369 0.90 -12.57 -2.89
N TYR A 370 1.20 -11.82 -3.93
CA TYR A 370 1.44 -10.38 -3.86
C TYR A 370 1.06 -9.75 -5.20
N THR A 371 0.64 -8.49 -5.16
CA THR A 371 0.40 -7.71 -6.38
C THR A 371 1.70 -7.04 -6.79
N GLN A 372 2.13 -7.28 -8.04
CA GLN A 372 3.35 -6.70 -8.58
C GLN A 372 3.02 -5.33 -9.19
N ASP A 373 3.63 -4.25 -8.67
CA ASP A 373 3.55 -2.93 -9.31
C ASP A 373 4.08 -2.97 -10.76
N ASP A 374 3.45 -2.20 -11.65
CA ASP A 374 3.85 -2.02 -13.06
C ASP A 374 5.34 -1.65 -13.24
N LYS A 375 5.95 -1.05 -12.23
CA LYS A 375 7.37 -0.69 -12.21
C LYS A 375 8.22 -1.89 -11.79
N ASN A 376 8.60 -2.76 -12.72
CA ASN A 376 9.47 -3.90 -12.43
C ASN A 376 10.96 -3.55 -12.18
N ASN A 377 11.32 -2.26 -12.12
CA ASN A 377 12.68 -1.80 -11.86
C ASN A 377 12.87 -1.33 -10.40
N LEU A 378 13.93 -1.81 -9.75
CA LEU A 378 14.39 -1.35 -8.44
C LEU A 378 15.58 -0.38 -8.61
N LEU A 379 15.32 0.90 -8.34
CA LEU A 379 16.30 1.98 -8.47
C LEU A 379 17.40 1.90 -7.40
N PRO A 380 18.62 2.41 -7.66
CA PRO A 380 19.71 2.42 -6.69
C PRO A 380 19.32 3.13 -5.39
N ARG A 381 19.67 2.52 -4.26
CA ARG A 381 19.44 3.03 -2.89
C ARG A 381 17.97 3.27 -2.55
N ILE A 382 17.05 2.68 -3.30
CA ILE A 382 15.63 2.72 -3.04
C ILE A 382 15.19 1.36 -2.52
N ALA A 383 14.47 1.37 -1.40
CA ALA A 383 13.80 0.20 -0.87
C ALA A 383 12.37 0.11 -1.41
N ARG A 384 11.92 -1.12 -1.59
CA ARG A 384 10.54 -1.48 -1.88
C ARG A 384 10.08 -2.50 -0.85
N THR A 385 8.85 -2.38 -0.39
CA THR A 385 8.20 -3.39 0.46
C THR A 385 7.16 -4.12 -0.38
N LEU A 386 7.23 -5.44 -0.40
CA LEU A 386 6.21 -6.31 -0.99
C LEU A 386 5.33 -6.83 0.14
N SER A 387 4.02 -6.59 0.07
CA SER A 387 3.05 -7.17 1.00
C SER A 387 2.61 -8.53 0.47
N LEU A 388 2.83 -9.57 1.26
CA LEU A 388 2.53 -10.95 0.89
C LEU A 388 1.31 -11.44 1.67
N SER A 389 0.29 -11.97 1.00
CA SER A 389 -0.95 -12.45 1.64
C SER A 389 -1.13 -13.95 1.44
N GLY A 390 -1.74 -14.62 2.41
CA GLY A 390 -2.12 -16.03 2.30
C GLY A 390 -2.82 -16.55 3.56
N ALA A 391 -3.15 -17.83 3.56
CA ALA A 391 -3.78 -18.50 4.71
C ALA A 391 -3.02 -19.78 5.07
N VAL A 392 -3.01 -20.11 6.36
CA VAL A 392 -2.50 -21.38 6.88
C VAL A 392 -3.47 -21.97 7.90
N PRO A 393 -3.44 -23.29 8.14
CA PRO A 393 -4.16 -23.86 9.26
C PRO A 393 -3.73 -23.23 10.58
N GLU A 394 -4.69 -23.11 11.49
CA GLU A 394 -4.49 -22.54 12.82
C GLU A 394 -3.28 -23.18 13.54
N ASN A 395 -2.57 -22.40 14.35
CA ASN A 395 -1.41 -22.84 15.14
C ASN A 395 -0.17 -23.31 14.36
N LYS A 396 -0.16 -23.26 13.01
CA LYS A 396 0.98 -23.70 12.18
C LYS A 396 2.03 -22.62 11.90
N ILE A 397 1.76 -21.36 12.25
CA ILE A 397 2.67 -20.23 12.04
C ILE A 397 3.89 -20.24 12.98
N LYS A 398 3.78 -20.88 14.15
CA LYS A 398 4.84 -20.86 15.17
C LYS A 398 6.09 -21.56 14.65
N GLY A 399 7.18 -20.80 14.51
CA GLY A 399 8.44 -21.31 13.96
C GLY A 399 8.45 -21.44 12.44
N ALA A 400 7.44 -20.93 11.74
CA ALA A 400 7.41 -20.87 10.29
C ALA A 400 8.50 -19.94 9.73
N GLN A 401 8.85 -20.17 8.47
CA GLN A 401 9.86 -19.42 7.73
C GLN A 401 9.28 -18.94 6.40
N LEU A 402 9.52 -17.68 6.04
CA LEU A 402 9.28 -17.21 4.68
C LEU A 402 10.37 -17.75 3.75
N ILE A 403 9.95 -18.46 2.71
CA ILE A 403 10.78 -18.98 1.63
C ILE A 403 10.61 -18.08 0.42
N VAL A 404 11.72 -17.58 -0.12
CA VAL A 404 11.74 -16.68 -1.28
C VAL A 404 12.53 -17.32 -2.41
N ARG A 405 11.91 -17.46 -3.57
CA ARG A 405 12.55 -17.99 -4.78
C ARG A 405 12.41 -17.03 -5.96
N THR A 406 13.26 -17.19 -6.97
CA THR A 406 12.93 -16.71 -8.31
C THR A 406 11.81 -17.58 -8.87
N SER A 407 10.91 -17.03 -9.69
CA SER A 407 9.94 -17.85 -10.42
C SER A 407 10.64 -18.69 -11.49
N ALA A 408 10.03 -19.80 -11.88
CA ALA A 408 10.48 -20.57 -13.05
C ALA A 408 10.13 -19.77 -14.32
N ALA A 409 11.10 -19.55 -15.20
CA ALA A 409 10.80 -19.02 -16.53
C ALA A 409 9.99 -20.07 -17.29
N ALA A 410 8.88 -19.67 -17.92
CA ALA A 410 8.11 -20.53 -18.80
C ALA A 410 8.99 -20.95 -19.99
N GLY A 411 9.25 -22.25 -20.14
CA GLY A 411 10.10 -22.82 -21.18
C GLY A 411 11.33 -23.52 -20.57
N GLU A 412 11.28 -24.85 -20.54
CA GLU A 412 12.34 -25.73 -20.01
C GLU A 412 13.59 -25.79 -20.91
N GLU A 413 14.26 -24.66 -21.13
CA GLU A 413 15.60 -24.65 -21.73
C GLU A 413 16.57 -23.84 -20.87
N GLY A 414 17.60 -24.51 -20.33
CA GLY A 414 18.72 -23.85 -19.64
C GLY A 414 18.94 -24.21 -18.17
N GLY A 415 18.36 -25.29 -17.65
CA GLY A 415 18.71 -25.82 -16.32
C GLY A 415 18.14 -25.05 -15.12
N ILE A 416 17.09 -24.24 -15.32
CA ILE A 416 16.31 -23.62 -14.24
C ILE A 416 15.39 -24.70 -13.64
N PRO A 417 15.41 -24.96 -12.33
CA PRO A 417 14.46 -25.89 -11.70
C PRO A 417 13.02 -25.41 -11.89
N ALA A 418 12.06 -26.33 -12.05
CA ALA A 418 10.64 -26.00 -12.13
C ALA A 418 10.11 -25.22 -10.91
N SER A 419 10.76 -25.34 -9.75
CA SER A 419 10.46 -24.56 -8.54
C SER A 419 11.23 -23.24 -8.43
N GLY A 420 12.12 -22.91 -9.37
CA GLY A 420 13.04 -21.77 -9.32
C GLY A 420 14.17 -21.90 -8.29
N TYR A 421 15.02 -20.87 -8.19
CA TYR A 421 16.18 -20.87 -7.29
C TYR A 421 15.85 -20.23 -5.94
N LEU A 422 16.22 -20.92 -4.85
CA LEU A 422 16.03 -20.43 -3.49
C LEU A 422 16.98 -19.27 -3.17
N ILE A 423 16.43 -18.06 -3.06
CA ILE A 423 17.15 -16.81 -2.73
C ILE A 423 17.41 -16.75 -1.22
N GLY A 424 16.42 -17.13 -0.41
CA GLY A 424 16.58 -17.17 1.03
C GLY A 424 15.41 -17.77 1.77
N SER A 425 15.70 -18.14 3.02
CA SER A 425 14.72 -18.47 4.03
C SER A 425 14.87 -17.46 5.16
N TYR A 426 13.76 -16.93 5.66
CA TYR A 426 13.72 -15.90 6.69
C TYR A 426 12.84 -16.39 7.84
N LYS A 427 13.36 -16.32 9.06
CA LYS A 427 12.51 -16.45 10.24
C LYS A 427 11.61 -15.23 10.29
N LEU A 428 10.35 -15.47 10.57
CA LEU A 428 9.38 -14.41 10.75
C LEU A 428 9.62 -13.73 12.11
N GLN A 429 9.46 -12.41 12.17
CA GLN A 429 9.22 -11.78 13.46
C GLN A 429 7.89 -12.35 13.96
N GLY A 430 7.88 -12.87 15.20
CA GLY A 430 6.71 -13.53 15.77
C GLY A 430 5.47 -12.65 15.60
N PRO A 431 4.28 -13.26 15.49
CA PRO A 431 3.07 -12.50 15.27
C PRO A 431 2.92 -11.47 16.38
N SER A 432 2.87 -10.20 16.01
CA SER A 432 2.24 -9.21 16.85
C SER A 432 0.77 -9.26 16.48
N SER A 433 -0.09 -9.75 17.37
CA SER A 433 -1.49 -9.32 17.32
C SER A 433 -1.44 -7.81 17.53
N GLN A 434 -1.57 -7.07 16.44
CA GLN A 434 -1.69 -5.62 16.51
C GLN A 434 -3.15 -5.33 16.80
N GLU A 435 -3.45 -5.49 18.09
CA GLU A 435 -4.76 -5.27 18.66
C GLU A 435 -4.69 -4.05 19.59
N GLY A 436 -5.77 -3.28 19.58
CA GLY A 436 -5.95 -2.12 20.44
C GLY A 436 -7.42 -1.86 20.66
N GLY A 437 -7.75 -1.02 21.63
CA GLY A 437 -9.11 -0.54 21.79
C GLY A 437 -9.35 0.79 21.07
N VAL A 438 -10.56 1.33 21.22
CA VAL A 438 -10.88 2.73 20.92
C VAL A 438 -9.85 3.63 21.64
N GLY A 439 -9.38 4.67 20.96
CA GLY A 439 -8.30 5.56 21.42
C GLY A 439 -6.88 4.99 21.29
N SER A 440 -6.72 3.75 20.80
CA SER A 440 -5.39 3.21 20.48
C SER A 440 -4.90 3.73 19.13
N ALA A 441 -3.61 4.04 19.04
CA ALA A 441 -2.97 4.52 17.83
C ALA A 441 -2.14 3.44 17.14
N TYR A 442 -2.47 3.13 15.88
CA TYR A 442 -1.67 2.30 14.98
C TYR A 442 -0.69 3.16 14.17
N THR A 443 0.57 2.74 14.05
CA THR A 443 1.55 3.45 13.21
C THR A 443 1.57 2.84 11.80
N TYR A 444 1.09 3.60 10.81
CA TYR A 444 1.04 3.19 9.41
C TYR A 444 2.21 3.80 8.62
N ASN A 445 2.97 2.97 7.89
CA ASN A 445 4.13 3.34 7.07
C ASN A 445 5.22 4.19 7.77
N ASN A 446 5.28 4.18 9.11
CA ASN A 446 6.11 5.07 9.95
C ASN A 446 5.82 6.58 9.83
N ASP A 447 4.96 6.98 8.91
CA ASP A 447 4.63 8.38 8.63
C ASP A 447 3.31 8.80 9.26
N TYR A 448 2.38 7.87 9.52
CA TYR A 448 1.06 8.16 10.03
C TYR A 448 0.78 7.47 11.37
N SER A 449 -0.08 8.11 12.16
CA SER A 449 -0.80 7.51 13.29
C SER A 449 -2.26 7.39 12.89
N VAL A 450 -2.85 6.21 13.00
CA VAL A 450 -4.27 5.95 12.75
C VAL A 450 -4.91 5.58 14.08
N GLU A 451 -5.85 6.39 14.54
CA GLU A 451 -6.58 6.19 15.79
C GLU A 451 -8.04 5.91 15.47
N LEU A 452 -8.62 4.90 16.13
CA LEU A 452 -10.08 4.70 16.13
C LEU A 452 -10.68 5.57 17.23
N ALA A 453 -11.35 6.66 16.84
CA ALA A 453 -11.92 7.63 17.76
C ALA A 453 -13.23 7.13 18.40
N ALA A 454 -14.11 6.52 17.61
CA ALA A 454 -15.39 6.00 18.09
C ALA A 454 -15.91 4.87 17.19
N ILE A 455 -16.73 3.97 17.76
CA ILE A 455 -17.61 3.09 17.00
C ILE A 455 -19.05 3.33 17.46
N GLN A 456 -19.91 3.80 16.57
CA GLN A 456 -21.26 4.23 16.93
C GLN A 456 -22.31 3.49 16.08
N ARG A 457 -23.47 3.22 16.69
CA ARG A 457 -24.65 2.66 16.02
C ARG A 457 -25.74 3.72 15.99
N ALA A 458 -26.11 4.19 14.80
CA ALA A 458 -27.21 5.14 14.62
C ALA A 458 -28.38 4.46 13.88
N PRO A 459 -29.62 4.60 14.35
CA PRO A 459 -30.78 4.05 13.67
C PRO A 459 -31.12 4.84 12.40
N MET A 460 -31.70 4.13 11.43
CA MET A 460 -32.30 4.68 10.21
C MET A 460 -33.70 4.08 10.01
N THR A 461 -34.40 4.51 8.96
CA THR A 461 -35.81 4.13 8.73
C THR A 461 -36.04 2.62 8.66
N ASN A 462 -35.13 1.85 8.04
CA ASN A 462 -35.32 0.41 7.78
C ASN A 462 -34.18 -0.48 8.32
N ASN A 463 -33.10 0.11 8.79
CA ASN A 463 -31.85 -0.51 9.18
C ASN A 463 -31.14 0.39 10.19
N ASP A 464 -30.03 -0.09 10.74
CA ASP A 464 -29.14 0.74 11.53
C ASP A 464 -27.80 0.85 10.80
N VAL A 465 -27.07 1.92 11.08
CA VAL A 465 -25.72 2.13 10.56
C VAL A 465 -24.74 1.97 11.68
N LEU A 466 -23.73 1.14 11.42
CA LEU A 466 -22.55 1.03 12.26
C LEU A 466 -21.43 1.85 11.64
N THR A 467 -20.85 2.77 12.40
CA THR A 467 -19.81 3.71 11.96
C THR A 467 -18.54 3.53 12.77
N ALA A 468 -17.38 3.73 12.15
CA ALA A 468 -16.07 3.77 12.77
C ALA A 468 -15.38 5.07 12.35
N GLU A 469 -15.15 5.95 13.32
CA GLU A 469 -14.45 7.22 13.11
C GLU A 469 -12.94 7.01 13.26
N LEU A 470 -12.19 7.38 12.23
CA LEU A 470 -10.74 7.23 12.17
C LEU A 470 -10.08 8.60 12.08
N ARG A 471 -9.17 8.87 13.00
CA ARG A 471 -8.31 10.05 13.00
C ARG A 471 -6.91 9.69 12.53
N ILE A 472 -6.48 10.26 11.41
CA ILE A 472 -5.20 9.97 10.76
C ILE A 472 -4.27 11.18 10.92
N THR A 473 -3.20 11.03 11.70
CA THR A 473 -2.25 12.12 11.99
C THR A 473 -0.92 11.90 11.27
N ASN A 474 -0.45 12.91 10.53
CA ASN A 474 0.87 12.87 9.88
C ASN A 474 1.99 13.19 10.89
N ARG A 475 2.80 12.18 11.20
CA ARG A 475 3.93 12.24 12.15
C ARG A 475 5.26 12.62 11.50
N SER A 476 5.28 12.79 10.17
CA SER A 476 6.48 13.16 9.45
C SER A 476 6.76 14.68 9.54
N LYS A 477 7.93 15.11 9.09
CA LYS A 477 8.33 16.53 9.09
C LYS A 477 7.87 17.31 7.85
N SER A 478 7.12 16.67 6.97
CA SER A 478 6.68 17.24 5.68
C SER A 478 5.21 16.91 5.44
N ALA A 479 4.53 17.70 4.60
CA ALA A 479 3.20 17.33 4.15
C ALA A 479 3.20 15.98 3.41
N LYS A 480 2.13 15.21 3.57
CA LYS A 480 1.95 13.89 2.95
C LYS A 480 0.55 13.77 2.36
N SER A 481 0.36 12.94 1.34
CA SER A 481 -0.97 12.67 0.77
C SER A 481 -1.87 11.98 1.79
N THR A 482 -3.19 12.13 1.68
CA THR A 482 -4.11 11.32 2.48
C THR A 482 -3.94 9.84 2.14
N PRO A 483 -3.79 8.93 3.12
CA PRO A 483 -3.70 7.50 2.84
C PRO A 483 -5.09 6.95 2.51
N ASN A 484 -5.15 6.04 1.53
CA ASN A 484 -6.39 5.34 1.20
C ASN A 484 -6.58 4.18 2.20
N LEU A 485 -7.24 4.45 3.32
CA LEU A 485 -7.53 3.46 4.36
C LEU A 485 -9.03 3.19 4.40
N SER A 486 -9.41 1.95 4.73
CA SER A 486 -10.79 1.52 4.87
C SER A 486 -10.88 0.49 6.00
N GLY A 487 -11.95 -0.28 6.08
CA GLY A 487 -12.06 -1.37 7.03
C GLY A 487 -13.40 -2.08 6.98
N TYR A 488 -13.58 -3.02 7.90
CA TYR A 488 -14.84 -3.74 8.07
C TYR A 488 -15.07 -4.09 9.54
N PHE A 489 -16.32 -4.37 9.88
CA PHE A 489 -16.73 -4.67 11.25
C PHE A 489 -16.82 -6.18 11.50
N LEU A 490 -16.47 -6.59 12.72
CA LEU A 490 -16.81 -7.89 13.30
C LEU A 490 -17.81 -7.64 14.44
N ILE A 491 -18.99 -8.24 14.36
CA ILE A 491 -19.99 -8.22 15.45
C ILE A 491 -19.94 -9.58 16.13
N ASN A 492 -19.66 -9.60 17.44
CA ASN A 492 -19.51 -10.82 18.22
C ASN A 492 -18.51 -11.82 17.58
N GLY A 493 -17.42 -11.30 17.00
CA GLY A 493 -16.38 -12.08 16.31
C GLY A 493 -16.70 -12.48 14.86
N VAL A 494 -17.90 -12.17 14.34
CA VAL A 494 -18.32 -12.54 12.99
C VAL A 494 -18.29 -11.32 12.07
N ARG A 495 -17.67 -11.46 10.89
CA ARG A 495 -17.59 -10.39 9.89
C ARG A 495 -18.98 -10.01 9.38
N VAL A 496 -19.27 -8.71 9.38
CA VAL A 496 -20.47 -8.15 8.77
C VAL A 496 -20.39 -8.33 7.25
N SER A 497 -21.43 -8.89 6.64
CA SER A 497 -21.46 -9.20 5.21
C SER A 497 -21.75 -8.01 4.30
N GLY A 498 -22.22 -6.88 4.85
CA GLY A 498 -22.46 -5.65 4.11
C GLY A 498 -21.17 -5.00 3.60
N GLU A 499 -21.26 -4.31 2.46
CA GLU A 499 -20.16 -3.51 1.94
C GLU A 499 -19.90 -2.32 2.87
N SER A 500 -18.63 -2.11 3.23
CA SER A 500 -18.23 -0.97 4.06
C SER A 500 -17.87 0.21 3.16
N HIS A 501 -18.46 1.36 3.42
CA HIS A 501 -18.20 2.59 2.68
C HIS A 501 -17.25 3.49 3.48
N THR A 502 -16.29 4.10 2.80
CA THR A 502 -15.34 5.04 3.42
C THR A 502 -15.61 6.45 2.90
N VAL A 503 -15.85 7.39 3.80
CA VAL A 503 -16.12 8.80 3.49
C VAL A 503 -15.11 9.68 4.21
N SER A 504 -14.56 10.63 3.48
CA SER A 504 -13.67 11.65 4.01
C SER A 504 -14.48 12.80 4.55
N LEU A 505 -14.29 13.16 5.81
CA LEU A 505 -15.01 14.28 6.41
C LEU A 505 -14.25 15.61 6.19
N ASP A 506 -12.92 15.58 6.11
CA ASP A 506 -12.11 16.72 5.67
C ASP A 506 -12.02 16.82 4.13
N LYS A 507 -12.18 18.03 3.57
CA LYS A 507 -11.99 18.35 2.15
C LYS A 507 -10.55 18.75 1.82
N GLN A 508 -9.58 17.89 2.15
CA GLN A 508 -8.15 18.09 1.86
C GLN A 508 -7.51 16.88 1.17
N ILE A 509 -6.56 17.11 0.25
CA ILE A 509 -5.86 16.04 -0.48
C ILE A 509 -4.49 15.68 0.14
N ASN A 510 -4.02 16.48 1.10
CA ASN A 510 -2.75 16.31 1.79
C ASN A 510 -2.87 16.75 3.25
N ILE A 511 -2.15 16.05 4.13
CA ILE A 511 -2.07 16.30 5.56
C ILE A 511 -0.74 16.98 5.85
N ALA A 512 -0.74 18.20 6.39
CA ALA A 512 0.50 18.90 6.75
C ALA A 512 1.25 18.18 7.89
N ALA A 513 2.49 18.59 8.16
CA ALA A 513 3.29 17.97 9.22
C ALA A 513 2.67 18.23 10.60
N GLY A 514 2.29 17.18 11.32
CA GLY A 514 1.65 17.26 12.63
C GLY A 514 0.11 17.37 12.59
N ASP A 515 -0.47 17.63 11.42
CA ASP A 515 -1.93 17.79 11.27
C ASP A 515 -2.64 16.42 11.21
N SER A 516 -3.94 16.46 11.47
CA SER A 516 -4.85 15.30 11.41
C SER A 516 -5.79 15.38 10.21
N TYR A 517 -6.35 14.23 9.86
CA TYR A 517 -7.35 14.02 8.83
C TYR A 517 -8.38 13.02 9.33
N ASP A 518 -9.66 13.41 9.31
CA ASP A 518 -10.76 12.59 9.80
C ASP A 518 -11.48 11.89 8.64
N THR A 519 -11.62 10.58 8.78
CA THR A 519 -12.36 9.73 7.85
C THR A 519 -13.27 8.80 8.62
N LEU A 520 -14.36 8.39 7.99
CA LEU A 520 -15.34 7.52 8.59
C LEU A 520 -15.57 6.30 7.69
N VAL A 521 -15.70 5.13 8.32
CA VAL A 521 -16.12 3.89 7.65
C VAL A 521 -17.48 3.48 8.20
N TYR A 522 -18.46 3.21 7.33
CA TYR A 522 -19.79 2.80 7.75
C TYR A 522 -20.31 1.57 7.01
N VAL A 523 -21.22 0.84 7.65
CA VAL A 523 -21.94 -0.30 7.07
C VAL A 523 -23.38 -0.36 7.59
N ASN A 524 -24.31 -0.71 6.71
CA ASN A 524 -25.71 -0.94 7.07
C ASN A 524 -25.86 -2.34 7.70
N ILE A 525 -26.54 -2.40 8.85
CA ILE A 525 -26.87 -3.64 9.56
C ILE A 525 -28.39 -3.72 9.81
N PRO A 526 -28.99 -4.92 9.87
CA PRO A 526 -30.38 -5.05 10.30
C PRO A 526 -30.62 -4.44 11.69
N TYR A 527 -31.71 -3.71 11.88
CA TYR A 527 -32.05 -3.13 13.20
C TYR A 527 -32.23 -4.19 14.30
N THR A 528 -32.49 -5.45 13.93
CA THR A 528 -32.61 -6.59 14.85
C THR A 528 -31.27 -7.18 15.28
N THR A 529 -30.14 -6.68 14.78
CA THR A 529 -28.81 -7.19 15.14
C THR A 529 -28.47 -6.89 16.60
N SER A 530 -28.22 -7.94 17.38
CA SER A 530 -27.71 -7.85 18.75
C SER A 530 -26.19 -7.69 18.75
N ILE A 531 -25.66 -6.66 19.40
CA ILE A 531 -24.23 -6.37 19.50
C ILE A 531 -23.82 -6.48 20.97
N ASP A 532 -23.05 -7.51 21.32
CA ASP A 532 -22.41 -7.62 22.65
C ASP A 532 -21.01 -7.00 22.60
N THR A 533 -20.28 -7.27 21.51
CA THR A 533 -18.95 -6.72 21.24
C THR A 533 -18.82 -6.36 19.76
N VAL A 534 -18.11 -5.27 19.48
CA VAL A 534 -17.75 -4.87 18.13
C VAL A 534 -16.24 -4.75 17.99
N SER A 535 -15.72 -5.23 16.87
CA SER A 535 -14.34 -4.99 16.46
C SER A 535 -14.31 -4.31 15.10
N PHE A 536 -13.34 -3.44 14.86
CA PHE A 536 -13.10 -2.82 13.56
C PHE A 536 -11.75 -3.27 13.02
N VAL A 537 -11.73 -3.86 11.83
CA VAL A 537 -10.50 -4.26 11.13
C VAL A 537 -10.13 -3.18 10.14
N LEU A 538 -9.05 -2.45 10.41
CA LEU A 538 -8.47 -1.46 9.52
C LEU A 538 -7.79 -2.15 8.34
N THR A 539 -8.09 -1.69 7.13
CA THR A 539 -7.54 -2.22 5.89
C THR A 539 -6.98 -1.11 5.00
N GLU A 540 -6.09 -1.49 4.09
CA GLU A 540 -5.67 -0.72 2.93
C GLU A 540 -6.23 -1.41 1.68
N PRO A 541 -7.14 -0.77 0.94
CA PRO A 541 -7.69 -1.33 -0.29
C PRO A 541 -6.58 -1.65 -1.31
N ALA A 542 -6.69 -2.80 -1.97
CA ALA A 542 -5.85 -3.16 -3.11
C ALA A 542 -6.54 -2.72 -4.42
N ALA A 543 -5.75 -2.35 -5.43
CA ALA A 543 -6.28 -2.05 -6.77
C ALA A 543 -6.93 -3.29 -7.42
N GLU A 544 -6.43 -4.48 -7.10
CA GLU A 544 -6.98 -5.77 -7.52
C GLU A 544 -6.64 -6.82 -6.44
N GLY A 545 -7.63 -7.61 -6.03
CA GLY A 545 -7.50 -8.62 -4.96
C GLY A 545 -8.04 -8.18 -3.59
N GLU A 546 -7.80 -9.02 -2.57
CA GLU A 546 -8.24 -8.76 -1.20
C GLU A 546 -7.51 -7.57 -0.56
N ALA A 547 -8.23 -6.76 0.22
CA ALA A 547 -7.67 -5.62 0.94
C ALA A 547 -6.61 -6.07 1.95
N ARG A 548 -5.51 -5.31 2.06
CA ARG A 548 -4.45 -5.58 3.03
C ARG A 548 -4.94 -5.22 4.42
N LYS A 549 -4.94 -6.17 5.36
CA LYS A 549 -5.25 -5.89 6.78
C LYS A 549 -4.07 -5.20 7.45
N LEU A 550 -4.35 -4.20 8.27
CA LEU A 550 -3.34 -3.35 8.91
C LEU A 550 -3.36 -3.46 10.44
N PHE A 551 -4.55 -3.39 11.03
CA PHE A 551 -4.74 -3.35 12.48
C PHE A 551 -6.15 -3.82 12.82
N GLN A 552 -6.36 -4.43 13.99
CA GLN A 552 -7.70 -4.76 14.47
C GLN A 552 -7.95 -4.08 15.81
N PHE A 553 -9.02 -3.29 15.87
CA PHE A 553 -9.51 -2.75 17.12
C PHE A 553 -10.51 -3.74 17.71
N THR A 554 -10.17 -4.39 18.84
CA THR A 554 -10.88 -5.60 19.33
C THR A 554 -11.80 -5.34 20.52
N ASP A 555 -12.90 -6.10 20.60
CA ASP A 555 -13.79 -6.24 21.77
C ASP A 555 -14.21 -4.91 22.42
N GLN A 556 -14.62 -3.95 21.59
CA GLN A 556 -15.07 -2.64 22.03
C GLN A 556 -16.58 -2.65 22.30
N PRO A 557 -17.06 -1.96 23.35
CA PRO A 557 -18.47 -1.57 23.41
C PRO A 557 -18.76 -0.52 22.33
N LEU A 558 -20.04 -0.35 21.99
CA LEU A 558 -20.45 0.82 21.22
C LEU A 558 -20.15 2.09 22.02
N SER A 559 -19.60 3.09 21.35
CA SER A 559 -19.40 4.42 21.90
C SER A 559 -20.76 5.09 22.08
N GLU A 560 -20.97 5.73 23.23
CA GLU A 560 -22.14 6.57 23.47
C GLU A 560 -22.07 7.83 22.59
N PHE A 561 -23.22 8.45 22.38
CA PHE A 561 -23.29 9.76 21.75
C PHE A 561 -23.00 10.84 22.79
N ASP A 562 -22.42 11.95 22.38
CA ASP A 562 -22.17 13.06 23.29
C ASP A 562 -23.48 13.75 23.67
N ASP A 563 -23.74 13.92 24.97
CA ASP A 563 -24.86 14.72 25.49
C ASP A 563 -24.50 16.22 25.53
N TYR A 564 -25.32 17.03 24.87
CA TYR A 564 -25.19 18.48 24.83
C TYR A 564 -26.35 19.12 25.60
N ALA A 565 -26.02 20.17 26.36
CA ALA A 565 -27.06 21.02 26.93
C ALA A 565 -27.83 21.74 25.80
N PRO A 566 -29.13 22.06 25.99
CA PRO A 566 -29.97 22.66 24.94
C PRO A 566 -29.40 23.93 24.29
N ALA A 567 -28.60 24.71 25.03
CA ALA A 567 -27.98 25.95 24.55
C ALA A 567 -26.54 25.78 24.03
N SER A 568 -25.98 24.56 24.06
CA SER A 568 -24.65 24.28 23.57
C SER A 568 -24.66 24.15 22.05
N GLY A 569 -23.67 24.73 21.37
CA GLY A 569 -23.51 24.57 19.92
C GLY A 569 -22.83 23.25 19.55
N TYR A 570 -23.35 22.56 18.54
CA TYR A 570 -22.70 21.44 17.88
C TYR A 570 -21.60 21.94 16.95
N VAL A 571 -20.36 21.49 17.16
CA VAL A 571 -19.21 21.95 16.37
C VAL A 571 -18.85 20.94 15.30
N ILE A 572 -18.79 21.41 14.06
CA ILE A 572 -18.24 20.72 12.90
C ILE A 572 -16.85 21.33 12.67
N ASP A 573 -15.81 20.58 13.01
CA ASP A 573 -14.42 21.05 12.97
C ASP A 573 -13.65 20.61 11.71
N GLN A 574 -14.31 19.84 10.84
CA GLN A 574 -13.72 19.31 9.61
C GLN A 574 -13.43 20.40 8.58
N THR A 575 -12.22 20.37 8.04
CA THR A 575 -11.67 21.34 7.10
C THR A 575 -12.47 21.35 5.80
N GLY A 576 -12.93 22.52 5.37
CA GLY A 576 -13.74 22.72 4.16
C GLY A 576 -15.25 22.68 4.40
N SER A 577 -15.67 22.53 5.66
CA SER A 577 -17.07 22.62 6.10
C SER A 577 -17.19 23.03 7.57
N ARG A 578 -16.20 23.76 8.13
CA ARG A 578 -16.22 24.19 9.52
C ARG A 578 -17.45 25.05 9.82
N SER A 579 -18.23 24.64 10.80
CA SER A 579 -19.42 25.36 11.21
C SER A 579 -19.80 25.06 12.65
N GLN A 580 -20.57 25.97 13.25
CA GLN A 580 -21.26 25.74 14.51
C GLN A 580 -22.76 25.70 14.25
N VAL A 581 -23.45 24.73 14.83
CA VAL A 581 -24.91 24.56 14.72
C VAL A 581 -25.52 24.70 16.12
N ASP A 582 -26.33 25.73 16.32
CA ASP A 582 -27.04 25.97 17.57
C ASP A 582 -28.53 25.59 17.41
N VAL A 583 -29.07 24.83 18.36
CA VAL A 583 -30.53 24.61 18.45
C VAL A 583 -31.15 25.87 19.06
N ARG A 584 -32.03 26.55 18.31
CA ARG A 584 -32.61 27.85 18.72
C ARG A 584 -33.98 27.70 19.36
N THR A 585 -34.87 27.00 18.68
CA THR A 585 -36.27 26.88 19.06
C THR A 585 -36.67 25.42 18.94
N THR A 586 -37.40 24.89 19.91
CA THR A 586 -38.15 23.62 19.79
C THR A 586 -39.59 23.85 20.21
N ARG A 587 -40.55 23.43 19.38
CA ARG A 587 -41.99 23.65 19.57
C ARG A 587 -42.78 22.41 19.23
N LEU A 588 -43.88 22.20 19.95
CA LEU A 588 -44.88 21.18 19.61
C LEU A 588 -46.14 21.82 18.99
N PHE A 589 -46.34 21.60 17.69
CA PHE A 589 -47.53 22.01 16.96
C PHE A 589 -48.65 20.98 17.08
N LYS A 590 -49.90 21.45 17.02
CA LYS A 590 -51.07 20.56 16.95
C LYS A 590 -51.44 20.35 15.48
N GLY A 591 -51.45 19.09 15.05
CA GLY A 591 -51.87 18.70 13.70
C GLY A 591 -53.39 18.60 13.57
N SER A 592 -53.91 18.84 12.37
CA SER A 592 -55.35 18.85 12.05
C SER A 592 -56.09 17.53 12.32
N ASN A 593 -55.36 16.40 12.46
CA ASN A 593 -55.91 15.07 12.74
C ASN A 593 -55.77 14.64 14.23
N GLY A 594 -55.39 15.56 15.11
CA GLY A 594 -55.16 15.28 16.54
C GLY A 594 -53.85 14.53 16.85
N GLY A 595 -52.90 14.53 15.91
CA GLY A 595 -51.51 14.13 16.15
C GLY A 595 -50.64 15.36 16.42
N ASN A 596 -49.51 15.19 17.09
CA ASN A 596 -48.56 16.28 17.37
C ASN A 596 -47.50 16.37 16.28
N TYR A 597 -46.99 17.57 16.02
CA TYR A 597 -45.90 17.83 15.09
C TYR A 597 -44.76 18.49 15.86
N PHE A 598 -43.59 17.88 15.84
CA PHE A 598 -42.39 18.51 16.36
C PHE A 598 -41.83 19.48 15.31
N TYR A 599 -41.40 20.64 15.77
CA TYR A 599 -40.73 21.65 14.96
C TYR A 599 -39.51 22.19 15.71
N THR A 600 -38.40 22.39 15.01
CA THR A 600 -37.17 22.94 15.57
C THR A 600 -36.44 23.84 14.57
N GLU A 601 -35.64 24.76 15.10
CA GLU A 601 -34.79 25.65 14.30
C GLU A 601 -33.32 25.43 14.64
N PHE A 602 -32.48 25.39 13.61
CA PHE A 602 -31.03 25.30 13.71
C PHE A 602 -30.39 26.55 13.11
N GLU A 603 -29.66 27.31 13.92
CA GLU A 603 -28.78 28.36 13.42
C GLU A 603 -27.43 27.74 13.10
N LEU A 604 -27.05 27.73 11.82
CA LEU A 604 -25.71 27.33 11.40
C LEU A 604 -24.89 28.57 11.08
N THR A 605 -23.71 28.67 11.69
CA THR A 605 -22.72 29.71 11.43
C THR A 605 -21.51 29.13 10.69
N ASN A 606 -21.16 29.68 9.53
CA ASN A 606 -19.97 29.26 8.79
C ASN A 606 -18.68 29.77 9.48
N GLN A 607 -17.81 28.85 9.89
CA GLN A 607 -16.54 29.14 10.56
C GLN A 607 -15.33 28.99 9.62
N GLU A 608 -15.53 28.75 8.33
CA GLU A 608 -14.46 28.77 7.34
C GLU A 608 -13.96 30.20 7.07
N PRO A 609 -12.66 30.39 6.79
CA PRO A 609 -12.11 31.70 6.45
C PRO A 609 -12.53 32.19 5.05
N ARG A 610 -13.27 31.37 4.30
CA ARG A 610 -13.77 31.67 2.94
C ARG A 610 -15.21 31.17 2.80
N ALA A 611 -15.88 31.62 1.74
CA ALA A 611 -17.19 31.10 1.40
C ALA A 611 -17.13 29.59 1.18
N ALA A 612 -17.93 28.84 1.92
CA ALA A 612 -17.92 27.38 1.92
C ALA A 612 -19.33 26.85 1.99
N GLN A 613 -19.55 25.67 1.41
CA GLN A 613 -20.80 24.95 1.57
C GLN A 613 -20.77 24.25 2.94
N PRO A 614 -21.71 24.54 3.84
CA PRO A 614 -21.80 23.86 5.14
C PRO A 614 -21.99 22.35 4.98
N ALA A 615 -21.65 21.59 6.01
CA ALA A 615 -22.02 20.18 6.07
C ALA A 615 -23.56 20.06 6.19
N ARG A 616 -24.14 19.07 5.51
CA ARG A 616 -25.56 18.74 5.68
C ARG A 616 -25.75 18.19 7.10
N ILE A 617 -26.88 18.50 7.73
CA ILE A 617 -27.25 17.97 9.05
C ILE A 617 -28.50 17.10 8.93
N GLY A 618 -28.60 16.10 9.81
CA GLY A 618 -29.70 15.14 9.85
C GLY A 618 -29.95 14.64 11.27
N GLY A 619 -31.16 14.20 11.56
CA GLY A 619 -31.52 13.81 12.92
C GLY A 619 -32.85 13.05 13.04
N TYR A 620 -33.13 12.63 14.26
CA TYR A 620 -34.37 12.00 14.67
C TYR A 620 -34.67 12.34 16.14
N LEU A 621 -35.91 12.10 16.54
CA LEU A 621 -36.35 12.13 17.92
C LEU A 621 -36.40 10.72 18.48
N GLU A 622 -36.05 10.58 19.76
CA GLU A 622 -36.13 9.32 20.50
C GLU A 622 -36.91 9.55 21.80
N ASP A 623 -38.02 8.84 21.98
CA ASP A 623 -38.81 8.90 23.21
C ASP A 623 -38.27 7.94 24.29
N ALA A 624 -38.79 8.06 25.52
CA ALA A 624 -38.39 7.21 26.64
C ALA A 624 -38.65 5.70 26.44
N ASN A 625 -39.44 5.31 25.43
CA ASN A 625 -39.72 3.92 25.07
C ASN A 625 -38.82 3.43 23.91
N GLY A 626 -37.90 4.25 23.42
CA GLY A 626 -37.07 3.96 22.25
C GLY A 626 -37.83 4.08 20.92
N GLN A 627 -39.00 4.71 20.90
CA GLN A 627 -39.71 5.00 19.66
C GLN A 627 -39.00 6.14 18.93
N LEU A 628 -38.70 5.92 17.65
CA LEU A 628 -37.99 6.88 16.81
C LEU A 628 -38.95 7.66 15.91
N ALA A 629 -38.67 8.96 15.73
CA ALA A 629 -39.35 9.81 14.76
C ALA A 629 -38.30 10.57 13.93
N PRO A 630 -38.10 10.24 12.63
CA PRO A 630 -37.12 10.93 11.80
C PRO A 630 -37.49 12.40 11.61
N ILE A 631 -36.49 13.28 11.55
CA ILE A 631 -36.68 14.71 11.30
C ILE A 631 -36.39 14.99 9.82
N GLU A 632 -37.32 15.66 9.16
CA GLU A 632 -37.11 16.29 7.86
C GLU A 632 -36.49 17.67 8.10
N LEU A 633 -35.42 18.01 7.37
CA LEU A 633 -34.73 19.30 7.51
C LEU A 633 -34.66 20.02 6.17
N THR A 634 -34.83 21.33 6.19
CA THR A 634 -34.46 22.19 5.06
C THR A 634 -32.96 22.15 4.82
N GLN A 635 -32.54 22.08 3.55
CA GLN A 635 -31.12 22.02 3.20
C GLN A 635 -30.67 23.26 2.44
N VAL A 636 -29.44 23.69 2.71
CA VAL A 636 -28.79 24.78 1.97
C VAL A 636 -27.71 24.20 1.07
N VAL A 637 -27.91 24.37 -0.24
CA VAL A 637 -26.96 23.92 -1.27
C VAL A 637 -25.96 25.00 -1.65
N GLU A 638 -26.16 26.23 -1.20
CA GLU A 638 -25.30 27.36 -1.53
C GLU A 638 -24.09 27.51 -0.61
N LYS A 639 -23.11 28.30 -1.05
CA LYS A 639 -21.95 28.65 -0.23
C LYS A 639 -22.29 29.82 0.68
N VAL A 640 -22.04 29.66 1.96
CA VAL A 640 -22.23 30.70 2.99
C VAL A 640 -20.92 31.46 3.16
N MET A 641 -20.97 32.78 3.27
CA MET A 641 -19.78 33.63 3.50
C MET A 641 -19.17 33.37 4.89
N PRO A 642 -17.90 33.74 5.15
CA PRO A 642 -17.30 33.61 6.49
C PRO A 642 -18.11 34.35 7.55
N ASN A 643 -18.42 33.68 8.66
CA ASN A 643 -19.33 34.13 9.73
C ASN A 643 -20.78 34.38 9.29
N GLY A 644 -21.12 33.99 8.06
CA GLY A 644 -22.50 34.03 7.59
C GLY A 644 -23.36 33.04 8.36
N LYS A 645 -24.61 33.43 8.59
CA LYS A 645 -25.58 32.68 9.39
C LYS A 645 -26.73 32.21 8.53
N ILE A 646 -27.15 30.98 8.73
CA ILE A 646 -28.34 30.42 8.10
C ILE A 646 -29.28 29.87 9.18
N LEU A 647 -30.58 30.10 9.02
CA LEU A 647 -31.60 29.49 9.87
C LEU A 647 -32.27 28.36 9.09
N LEU A 648 -32.16 27.14 9.61
CA LEU A 648 -32.76 25.94 9.04
C LEU A 648 -33.92 25.47 9.90
N SER A 649 -34.99 25.01 9.27
CA SER A 649 -36.13 24.40 9.94
C SER A 649 -36.06 22.88 9.87
N GLY A 650 -36.38 22.21 10.97
CA GLY A 650 -36.52 20.76 11.09
C GLY A 650 -37.88 20.38 11.66
N TRP A 651 -38.52 19.34 11.14
CA TRP A 651 -39.84 18.91 11.61
C TRP A 651 -40.03 17.40 11.58
N SER A 652 -40.96 16.90 12.41
CA SER A 652 -41.37 15.49 12.41
C SER A 652 -42.83 15.33 12.80
N SER A 653 -43.56 14.46 12.10
CA SER A 653 -44.91 14.06 12.52
C SER A 653 -44.83 12.97 13.58
N LEU A 654 -45.41 13.21 14.76
CA LEU A 654 -45.35 12.26 15.87
C LEU A 654 -46.59 11.36 15.87
N SER A 655 -46.36 10.05 16.08
CA SER A 655 -47.47 9.13 16.28
C SER A 655 -48.20 9.44 17.60
N LYS A 656 -49.45 8.98 17.73
CA LYS A 656 -50.21 9.13 18.98
C LYS A 656 -49.61 8.34 20.16
N THR A 657 -48.67 7.43 19.90
CA THR A 657 -48.00 6.59 20.91
C THR A 657 -46.65 7.16 21.34
N PHE A 658 -46.12 8.15 20.63
CA PHE A 658 -44.85 8.77 20.95
C PHE A 658 -44.94 9.54 22.28
N ASP A 659 -44.04 9.28 23.21
CA ASP A 659 -44.01 9.97 24.50
C ASP A 659 -43.45 11.40 24.34
N ILE A 660 -44.36 12.37 24.30
CA ILE A 660 -44.03 13.80 24.20
C ILE A 660 -43.63 14.44 25.54
N GLN A 661 -43.62 13.70 26.65
CA GLN A 661 -43.19 14.25 27.96
C GLN A 661 -41.68 14.12 28.16
N ASN A 662 -41.09 13.03 27.66
CA ASN A 662 -39.66 12.77 27.79
C ASN A 662 -39.14 12.21 26.46
N TYR A 663 -38.58 13.08 25.63
CA TYR A 663 -37.93 12.70 24.39
C TYR A 663 -36.70 13.57 24.14
N LYS A 664 -35.77 13.04 23.37
CA LYS A 664 -34.50 13.68 23.02
C LYS A 664 -34.43 13.93 21.53
N LEU A 665 -33.73 15.00 21.17
CA LEU A 665 -33.33 15.30 19.80
C LEU A 665 -31.92 14.73 19.58
N VAL A 666 -31.77 13.82 18.62
CA VAL A 666 -30.48 13.30 18.21
C VAL A 666 -30.18 13.82 16.80
N PHE A 667 -29.10 14.58 16.63
CA PHE A 667 -28.71 15.06 15.32
C PHE A 667 -27.19 15.10 15.14
N GLY A 668 -26.75 15.05 13.89
CA GLY A 668 -25.34 15.10 13.52
C GLY A 668 -25.18 15.46 12.04
N GLN A 669 -24.00 15.17 11.49
CA GLN A 669 -23.73 15.37 10.07
C GLN A 669 -24.45 14.31 9.25
N ALA A 670 -25.06 14.70 8.13
CA ALA A 670 -25.74 13.81 7.20
C ALA A 670 -24.87 13.53 5.98
N LEU A 671 -24.61 12.24 5.71
CA LEU A 671 -23.90 11.76 4.52
C LEU A 671 -24.89 11.13 3.53
N SER A 672 -24.73 11.40 2.24
CA SER A 672 -25.51 10.72 1.20
C SER A 672 -25.09 9.25 1.10
N GLU A 673 -26.05 8.31 1.02
CA GLU A 673 -25.75 6.86 0.88
C GLU A 673 -24.93 6.53 -0.39
N GLN A 674 -25.00 7.39 -1.41
CA GLN A 674 -24.11 7.35 -2.58
C GLN A 674 -23.10 8.49 -2.46
N GLY A 675 -21.82 8.14 -2.34
CA GLY A 675 -20.74 9.12 -2.19
C GLY A 675 -20.79 10.23 -3.24
N GLY A 676 -20.99 11.47 -2.79
CA GLY A 676 -20.64 12.69 -3.51
C GLY A 676 -21.42 13.03 -4.79
N GLY A 677 -22.64 12.53 -4.98
CA GLY A 677 -23.53 12.96 -6.07
C GLY A 677 -24.30 14.25 -5.74
N GLU A 678 -24.61 15.07 -6.74
CA GLU A 678 -25.44 16.29 -6.65
C GLU A 678 -26.95 16.00 -6.57
N GLU A 679 -27.38 14.74 -6.60
CA GLU A 679 -28.79 14.37 -6.44
C GLU A 679 -29.19 14.30 -4.96
N GLU A 680 -30.38 14.81 -4.64
CA GLU A 680 -30.94 14.76 -3.28
C GLU A 680 -31.11 13.30 -2.83
N PRO A 681 -30.35 12.85 -1.80
CA PRO A 681 -30.43 11.47 -1.36
C PRO A 681 -31.76 11.23 -0.63
N THR A 682 -32.48 10.19 -1.02
CA THR A 682 -33.75 9.80 -0.36
C THR A 682 -33.57 9.33 1.08
N GLN A 683 -32.34 9.00 1.49
CA GLN A 683 -31.94 8.64 2.85
C GLN A 683 -30.50 9.09 3.11
N SER A 684 -30.22 9.60 4.32
CA SER A 684 -28.89 10.04 4.73
C SER A 684 -28.41 9.28 5.95
N VAL A 685 -27.13 8.91 5.96
CA VAL A 685 -26.45 8.33 7.12
C VAL A 685 -26.08 9.45 8.08
N ILE A 686 -26.57 9.37 9.33
CA ILE A 686 -26.22 10.33 10.37
C ILE A 686 -24.90 9.89 11.03
N VAL A 687 -23.91 10.78 11.06
CA VAL A 687 -22.60 10.54 11.66
C VAL A 687 -22.24 11.60 12.69
N LYS A 688 -21.38 11.22 13.64
CA LYS A 688 -21.03 12.03 14.81
C LYS A 688 -22.27 12.65 15.50
N PRO A 689 -23.32 11.85 15.78
CA PRO A 689 -24.53 12.36 16.41
C PRO A 689 -24.25 12.88 17.81
N ALA A 690 -24.98 13.92 18.17
CA ALA A 690 -25.06 14.48 19.50
C ALA A 690 -26.51 14.44 19.98
N VAL A 691 -26.67 14.29 21.30
CA VAL A 691 -27.96 14.15 21.97
C VAL A 691 -28.28 15.45 22.68
N TYR A 692 -29.48 15.97 22.45
CA TYR A 692 -30.00 17.19 23.05
C TYR A 692 -31.30 16.89 23.79
N ASP A 693 -31.41 17.37 25.02
CA ASP A 693 -32.70 17.39 25.70
C ASP A 693 -33.62 18.42 25.03
N VAL A 694 -34.86 18.04 24.74
CA VAL A 694 -35.84 18.95 24.12
C VAL A 694 -36.46 19.82 25.21
N VAL A 695 -36.33 21.14 25.05
CA VAL A 695 -36.97 22.13 25.93
C VAL A 695 -38.11 22.76 25.16
N ASP A 696 -39.31 22.20 25.28
CA ASP A 696 -40.51 22.79 24.68
C ASP A 696 -40.80 24.14 25.35
N ALA A 697 -40.46 25.21 24.65
CA ALA A 697 -40.79 26.55 25.09
C ALA A 697 -42.27 26.78 24.77
N ALA A 698 -43.11 26.84 25.81
CA ALA A 698 -44.51 27.21 25.62
C ALA A 698 -44.57 28.54 24.85
N PRO A 699 -45.40 28.63 23.79
CA PRO A 699 -45.51 29.87 23.02
C PRO A 699 -45.93 31.00 23.95
N THR A 700 -45.22 32.12 23.90
CA THR A 700 -45.70 33.37 24.49
C THR A 700 -46.86 33.86 23.64
N LEU A 701 -48.08 33.68 24.13
CA LEU A 701 -49.29 34.18 23.48
C LEU A 701 -49.31 35.70 23.58
N ASP A 702 -49.26 36.38 22.44
CA ASP A 702 -49.39 37.83 22.41
C ASP A 702 -50.87 38.24 22.40
N THR A 703 -51.26 39.09 23.36
CA THR A 703 -52.65 39.54 23.50
C THR A 703 -52.93 40.92 22.90
N ASP A 704 -51.88 41.65 22.55
CA ASP A 704 -51.99 43.00 21.99
C ASP A 704 -51.92 43.01 20.46
N LEU A 705 -51.47 41.89 19.88
CA LEU A 705 -51.13 41.67 18.48
C LEU A 705 -49.99 42.59 18.00
N GLU A 706 -49.05 42.91 18.88
CA GLU A 706 -47.87 43.73 18.59
C GLU A 706 -46.57 42.91 18.77
N ASP A 707 -45.60 43.11 17.90
CA ASP A 707 -44.27 42.47 17.93
C ASP A 707 -44.29 40.92 18.09
N ILE A 708 -45.32 40.27 17.53
CA ILE A 708 -45.49 38.82 17.56
C ILE A 708 -44.31 38.16 16.84
N SER A 709 -43.48 37.44 17.59
CA SER A 709 -42.27 36.80 17.05
C SER A 709 -42.54 35.34 16.67
N PHE A 710 -42.27 34.98 15.41
CA PHE A 710 -42.38 33.61 14.91
C PHE A 710 -41.29 33.34 13.86
N SER A 711 -40.52 32.27 14.05
CA SER A 711 -39.30 32.00 13.28
C SER A 711 -38.40 33.24 13.14
N ALA A 712 -37.89 33.54 11.94
CA ALA A 712 -37.14 34.74 11.63
C ALA A 712 -38.02 35.98 11.36
N TYR A 713 -39.29 35.99 11.78
CA TYR A 713 -40.25 37.04 11.45
C TYR A 713 -40.82 37.72 12.70
N SER A 714 -41.16 39.00 12.56
CA SER A 714 -41.92 39.76 13.53
C SER A 714 -43.15 40.40 12.86
N LEU A 715 -44.32 40.23 13.50
CA LEU A 715 -45.61 40.70 13.00
C LEU A 715 -46.29 41.61 14.02
N SER A 716 -46.76 42.77 13.58
CA SER A 716 -47.74 43.57 14.32
C SER A 716 -49.00 43.77 13.48
N LEU A 717 -50.18 43.71 14.12
CA LEU A 717 -51.48 43.94 13.50
C LEU A 717 -52.17 45.15 14.15
N ARG A 718 -52.66 46.08 13.32
CA ARG A 718 -53.24 47.36 13.73
C ARG A 718 -54.54 47.62 12.95
N ASP A 719 -55.34 48.56 13.44
CA ASP A 719 -56.56 49.04 12.76
C ASP A 719 -57.49 47.91 12.28
N ILE A 720 -57.67 46.89 13.13
CA ILE A 720 -58.40 45.66 12.80
C ILE A 720 -59.91 45.91 12.88
N VAL A 721 -60.61 45.79 11.76
CA VAL A 721 -62.06 46.02 11.65
C VAL A 721 -62.74 44.86 10.93
N ALA A 722 -63.78 44.30 11.54
CA ALA A 722 -64.68 43.34 10.91
C ALA A 722 -65.99 44.01 10.46
N ASN A 723 -66.37 43.78 9.20
CA ASN A 723 -67.61 44.26 8.58
C ASN A 723 -68.36 43.11 7.89
N LEU A 724 -69.65 43.30 7.62
CA LEU A 724 -70.38 42.39 6.73
C LEU A 724 -69.92 42.61 5.28
N HIS A 725 -69.58 41.52 4.58
CA HIS A 725 -69.29 41.57 3.16
C HIS A 725 -70.60 41.63 2.37
N VAL A 726 -70.94 42.81 1.85
CA VAL A 726 -72.18 43.05 1.12
C VAL A 726 -71.89 43.27 -0.36
N THR A 727 -72.56 42.50 -1.23
CA THR A 727 -72.52 42.70 -2.69
C THR A 727 -73.90 43.11 -3.21
N GLY A 728 -73.92 43.81 -4.36
CA GLY A 728 -75.15 44.37 -4.90
C GLY A 728 -75.78 45.42 -3.96
N ALA A 729 -77.11 45.44 -3.86
CA ALA A 729 -77.81 46.43 -3.04
C ALA A 729 -77.89 46.05 -1.56
N PHE A 730 -78.07 44.76 -1.23
CA PHE A 730 -78.30 44.28 0.16
C PHE A 730 -77.91 42.80 0.41
N SER A 731 -77.17 42.13 -0.49
CA SER A 731 -76.84 40.71 -0.32
C SER A 731 -75.62 40.57 0.59
N VAL A 732 -75.81 40.02 1.79
CA VAL A 732 -74.69 39.70 2.68
C VAL A 732 -74.12 38.35 2.29
N GLU A 733 -72.90 38.36 1.79
CA GLU A 733 -72.22 37.18 1.25
C GLU A 733 -71.08 36.68 2.13
N GLY A 734 -70.85 37.31 3.30
CA GLY A 734 -69.82 36.87 4.24
C GLY A 734 -69.39 37.95 5.22
N ILE A 735 -68.16 37.80 5.73
CA ILE A 735 -67.47 38.78 6.59
C ILE A 735 -66.26 39.33 5.83
N ARG A 736 -66.04 40.63 5.90
CA ARG A 736 -64.79 41.27 5.48
C ARG A 736 -64.01 41.71 6.70
N LEU A 737 -62.77 41.26 6.82
CA LEU A 737 -61.80 41.71 7.82
C LEU A 737 -60.77 42.60 7.14
N GLU A 738 -60.66 43.84 7.60
CA GLU A 738 -59.68 44.83 7.14
C GLU A 738 -58.70 45.10 8.29
N LEU A 739 -57.40 45.12 8.01
CA LEU A 739 -56.36 45.43 9.00
C LEU A 739 -55.13 46.05 8.33
N ASP A 740 -54.30 46.74 9.10
CA ASP A 740 -52.94 47.13 8.71
C ASP A 740 -51.93 46.24 9.44
N TYR A 741 -50.81 45.90 8.78
CA TYR A 741 -49.75 45.09 9.38
C TYR A 741 -48.36 45.68 9.18
N ASP A 742 -47.48 45.37 10.14
CA ASP A 742 -46.03 45.50 10.04
C ASP A 742 -45.43 44.09 10.00
N LEU A 743 -44.68 43.75 8.95
CA LEU A 743 -43.96 42.49 8.82
C LEU A 743 -42.47 42.77 8.59
N ALA A 744 -41.62 42.23 9.44
CA ALA A 744 -40.17 42.36 9.35
C ALA A 744 -39.48 40.99 9.36
N VAL A 745 -38.38 40.87 8.62
CA VAL A 745 -37.49 39.70 8.62
C VAL A 745 -36.25 40.00 9.47
N ASP A 746 -35.80 39.03 10.25
CA ASP A 746 -34.56 39.12 10.99
C ASP A 746 -33.35 39.12 10.05
N ASN A 747 -32.74 40.29 9.89
CA ASN A 747 -31.56 40.51 9.06
C ASN A 747 -30.26 39.95 9.67
N ALA A 748 -30.33 39.25 10.80
CA ALA A 748 -29.19 38.51 11.36
C ALA A 748 -28.79 37.28 10.54
N TYR A 749 -29.67 36.79 9.65
CA TYR A 749 -29.44 35.60 8.83
C TYR A 749 -29.26 35.97 7.35
N ASP A 750 -28.25 35.37 6.72
CA ASP A 750 -28.02 35.48 5.27
C ASP A 750 -29.04 34.63 4.48
N PHE A 751 -29.59 33.60 5.12
CA PHE A 751 -30.59 32.69 4.57
C PHE A 751 -31.53 32.21 5.68
N VAL A 752 -32.83 32.21 5.40
CA VAL A 752 -33.87 31.65 6.25
C VAL A 752 -34.64 30.62 5.42
N SER A 753 -34.87 29.44 5.98
CA SER A 753 -35.73 28.44 5.35
C SER A 753 -37.18 28.92 5.22
N ASP A 754 -37.71 28.85 4.01
CA ASP A 754 -39.11 29.12 3.73
C ASP A 754 -40.01 27.95 4.22
N GLY A 755 -41.30 28.22 4.43
CA GLY A 755 -42.30 27.20 4.80
C GLY A 755 -43.31 27.62 5.87
N HIS A 756 -43.12 28.79 6.48
CA HIS A 756 -44.08 29.37 7.42
C HIS A 756 -45.20 30.12 6.69
N LYS A 757 -46.42 29.94 7.16
CA LYS A 757 -47.62 30.68 6.77
C LYS A 757 -48.29 31.24 8.02
N LEU A 758 -49.18 32.20 7.84
CA LEU A 758 -50.05 32.68 8.91
C LEU A 758 -51.48 32.21 8.66
N LEU A 759 -52.20 31.88 9.73
CA LEU A 759 -53.64 31.66 9.67
C LEU A 759 -54.32 32.65 10.61
N LEU A 760 -55.16 33.49 10.03
CA LEU A 760 -56.00 34.46 10.73
C LEU A 760 -57.38 33.85 10.91
N GLU A 761 -57.78 33.65 12.16
CA GLU A 761 -59.04 33.00 12.54
C GLU A 761 -59.91 33.98 13.30
N PHE A 762 -61.07 34.26 12.72
CA PHE A 762 -62.14 35.04 13.30
C PHE A 762 -63.05 34.12 14.11
N VAL A 763 -63.32 34.46 15.38
CA VAL A 763 -64.26 33.73 16.24
C VAL A 763 -65.26 34.70 16.86
N ASN A 764 -66.53 34.62 16.46
CA ASN A 764 -67.57 35.44 17.07
C ASN A 764 -67.78 35.05 18.54
N GLN A 765 -67.94 36.02 19.45
CA GLN A 765 -68.08 35.74 20.89
C GLN A 765 -69.54 35.58 21.37
N ASP A 766 -70.47 35.32 20.45
CA ASP A 766 -71.84 34.96 20.80
C ASP A 766 -71.95 33.48 21.23
N GLN A 767 -73.17 33.05 21.59
CA GLN A 767 -73.41 31.67 22.02
C GLN A 767 -73.21 30.62 20.90
N ILE A 768 -73.13 31.04 19.63
CA ILE A 768 -72.95 30.15 18.48
C ILE A 768 -71.46 29.91 18.23
N GLY A 769 -70.61 30.92 18.45
CA GLY A 769 -69.16 30.77 18.35
C GLY A 769 -68.67 30.59 16.90
N THR A 770 -69.37 31.20 15.94
CA THR A 770 -69.06 31.02 14.51
C THR A 770 -67.62 31.39 14.21
N THR A 771 -66.90 30.46 13.57
CA THR A 771 -65.47 30.55 13.29
C THR A 771 -65.20 30.55 11.80
N TYR A 772 -64.35 31.47 11.34
CA TYR A 772 -63.82 31.51 9.98
C TYR A 772 -62.30 31.61 10.02
N SER A 773 -61.61 31.04 9.04
CA SER A 773 -60.15 31.09 8.98
C SER A 773 -59.68 31.36 7.56
N HIS A 774 -58.60 32.13 7.43
CA HIS A 774 -57.92 32.36 6.16
C HIS A 774 -56.42 32.14 6.34
N GLU A 775 -55.82 31.32 5.47
CA GLU A 775 -54.37 31.24 5.35
C GLU A 775 -53.84 32.42 4.56
N VAL A 776 -52.69 32.92 4.98
CA VAL A 776 -51.96 34.05 4.41
C VAL A 776 -50.53 33.59 4.15
N GLU A 777 -50.09 33.71 2.91
CA GLU A 777 -48.73 33.36 2.48
C GLU A 777 -47.77 34.54 2.71
N LEU A 778 -46.48 34.25 2.89
CA LEU A 778 -45.46 35.28 3.10
C LEU A 778 -44.65 35.48 1.82
N PHE A 779 -44.39 36.74 1.47
CA PHE A 779 -43.60 37.24 0.34
C PHE A 779 -44.15 36.93 -1.06
N GLU A 780 -44.49 35.68 -1.35
CA GLU A 780 -45.00 35.25 -2.65
C GLU A 780 -46.20 34.31 -2.50
N ALA A 781 -47.15 34.40 -3.43
CA ALA A 781 -48.26 33.45 -3.52
C ALA A 781 -47.83 32.22 -4.31
N ALA A 782 -48.28 31.05 -3.89
CA ALA A 782 -48.22 29.85 -4.72
C ALA A 782 -48.98 30.06 -6.04
N GLU A 783 -48.38 29.63 -7.15
CA GLU A 783 -48.89 29.89 -8.49
C GLU A 783 -50.33 29.35 -8.65
N GLY A 784 -51.31 30.25 -8.86
CA GLY A 784 -52.72 29.89 -8.99
C GLY A 784 -53.49 29.69 -7.67
N SER A 785 -52.89 29.93 -6.50
CA SER A 785 -53.57 29.78 -5.19
C SER A 785 -54.64 30.85 -4.96
N GLY A 786 -54.42 32.06 -5.47
CA GLY A 786 -55.27 33.23 -5.16
C GLY A 786 -55.27 33.61 -3.67
N ALA A 787 -54.34 33.05 -2.88
CA ALA A 787 -54.22 33.32 -1.46
C ALA A 787 -53.72 34.77 -1.22
N PRO A 788 -54.18 35.42 -0.14
CA PRO A 788 -53.64 36.69 0.28
C PRO A 788 -52.17 36.53 0.69
N VAL A 789 -51.35 37.54 0.37
CA VAL A 789 -49.91 37.55 0.65
C VAL A 789 -49.57 38.73 1.54
N MET A 790 -48.81 38.49 2.61
CA MET A 790 -48.11 39.53 3.35
C MET A 790 -46.69 39.67 2.83
N ILE A 791 -46.26 40.91 2.56
CA ILE A 791 -44.90 41.23 2.13
C ILE A 791 -44.21 42.07 3.20
N GLU A 792 -42.88 42.04 3.24
CA GLU A 792 -42.13 42.88 4.18
C GLU A 792 -42.49 44.37 4.05
N GLY A 793 -42.65 45.03 5.20
CA GLY A 793 -42.87 46.47 5.29
C GLY A 793 -43.75 46.88 6.45
N THR A 794 -43.95 48.19 6.57
CA THR A 794 -44.72 48.82 7.64
C THR A 794 -46.05 49.38 7.13
N ASN A 795 -47.10 49.30 7.95
CA ASN A 795 -48.44 49.83 7.72
C ASN A 795 -49.03 49.40 6.37
N LYS A 796 -48.89 48.11 6.04
CA LYS A 796 -49.41 47.51 4.82
C LYS A 796 -50.87 47.09 5.05
N PRO A 797 -51.80 47.45 4.16
CA PRO A 797 -53.18 47.01 4.30
C PRO A 797 -53.34 45.55 3.91
N LEU A 798 -54.22 44.83 4.62
CA LEU A 798 -54.69 43.49 4.28
C LEU A 798 -56.21 43.44 4.37
N GLU A 799 -56.85 42.92 3.33
CA GLU A 799 -58.28 42.63 3.30
C GLU A 799 -58.47 41.11 3.16
N LEU A 800 -59.25 40.51 4.06
CA LEU A 800 -59.66 39.12 4.02
C LEU A 800 -61.18 39.03 3.88
N ILE A 801 -61.66 38.21 2.95
CA ILE A 801 -63.09 37.97 2.74
C ILE A 801 -63.41 36.52 3.08
N PHE A 802 -64.22 36.33 4.11
CA PHE A 802 -64.77 35.03 4.51
C PHE A 802 -66.13 34.84 3.84
N ASN A 803 -66.16 34.20 2.67
CA ASN A 803 -67.39 33.97 1.91
C ASN A 803 -68.32 32.95 2.60
N ASP A 804 -69.50 33.41 3.01
CA ASP A 804 -70.58 32.61 3.56
C ASP A 804 -71.94 33.31 3.37
N PRO A 805 -72.69 32.98 2.30
CA PRO A 805 -73.97 33.61 1.98
C PRO A 805 -75.08 33.43 3.03
N VAL A 806 -74.88 32.56 4.03
CA VAL A 806 -75.83 32.34 5.13
C VAL A 806 -75.30 32.83 6.48
N VAL A 807 -74.24 33.65 6.49
CA VAL A 807 -73.58 34.16 7.71
C VAL A 807 -74.55 34.81 8.71
N GLN A 808 -75.57 35.52 8.24
CA GLN A 808 -76.57 36.17 9.11
C GLN A 808 -77.38 35.19 9.95
N GLY A 809 -77.50 33.93 9.51
CA GLY A 809 -78.14 32.87 10.29
C GLY A 809 -77.21 32.16 11.28
N LYS A 810 -75.91 32.47 11.23
CA LYS A 810 -74.86 31.87 12.06
C LYS A 810 -74.32 32.84 13.13
N ILE A 811 -74.74 34.10 13.10
CA ILE A 811 -74.33 35.11 14.07
C ILE A 811 -75.59 35.68 14.73
N ALA A 812 -75.72 35.48 16.03
CA ALA A 812 -76.81 35.98 16.85
C ALA A 812 -76.57 37.42 17.33
N GLU A 813 -75.33 37.73 17.71
CA GLU A 813 -74.91 39.02 18.28
C GLU A 813 -73.61 39.51 17.61
N TYR A 814 -73.54 40.82 17.32
CA TYR A 814 -72.41 41.50 16.70
C TYR A 814 -71.73 42.43 17.72
N ASP A 815 -71.33 41.87 18.87
CA ASP A 815 -70.75 42.64 19.98
C ASP A 815 -69.22 42.63 19.89
N THR A 816 -68.59 41.49 20.16
CA THR A 816 -67.15 41.28 20.02
C THR A 816 -66.81 40.02 19.23
N PHE A 817 -65.60 40.00 18.68
CA PHE A 817 -64.99 38.82 18.07
C PHE A 817 -63.56 38.67 18.56
N THR A 818 -63.04 37.45 18.56
CA THR A 818 -61.62 37.19 18.79
C THR A 818 -60.93 36.98 17.46
N LEU A 819 -59.82 37.69 17.24
CA LEU A 819 -58.87 37.39 16.19
C LEU A 819 -57.76 36.53 16.78
N ASN A 820 -57.67 35.29 16.32
CA ASN A 820 -56.57 34.39 16.61
C ASN A 820 -55.58 34.41 15.44
N VAL A 821 -54.30 34.55 15.77
CA VAL A 821 -53.19 34.48 14.82
C VAL A 821 -52.42 33.19 15.10
N TYR A 822 -52.33 32.34 14.08
CA TYR A 822 -51.57 31.10 14.14
C TYR A 822 -50.35 31.16 13.22
N ASP A 823 -49.22 30.70 13.73
CA ASP A 823 -48.08 30.24 12.94
C ASP A 823 -48.44 28.87 12.36
N VAL A 824 -48.35 28.72 11.04
CA VAL A 824 -48.66 27.49 10.32
C VAL A 824 -47.40 27.01 9.63
N PHE A 825 -47.03 25.75 9.88
CA PHE A 825 -45.93 25.09 9.21
C PHE A 825 -46.39 23.71 8.75
N GLY A 826 -46.28 23.45 7.44
CA GLY A 826 -46.86 22.25 6.83
C GLY A 826 -48.36 22.12 7.10
N ASN A 827 -48.78 21.02 7.74
CA ASN A 827 -50.18 20.73 8.10
C ASN A 827 -50.50 20.95 9.58
N ALA A 828 -49.69 21.75 10.28
CA ALA A 828 -49.80 21.97 11.72
C ALA A 828 -49.85 23.47 12.04
N LYS A 829 -50.54 23.83 13.12
CA LYS A 829 -50.69 25.23 13.55
C LYS A 829 -50.38 25.43 15.04
N LEU A 830 -49.84 26.59 15.37
CA LEU A 830 -49.51 27.05 16.71
C LEU A 830 -50.12 28.43 16.94
N LEU A 831 -50.89 28.60 18.01
CA LEU A 831 -51.48 29.90 18.35
C LEU A 831 -50.38 30.82 18.90
N ILE A 832 -50.13 31.94 18.21
CA ILE A 832 -49.07 32.90 18.55
C ILE A 832 -49.64 34.26 19.00
N GLY A 833 -50.87 34.58 18.63
CA GLY A 833 -51.55 35.80 19.08
C GLY A 833 -53.06 35.60 19.22
N SER A 834 -53.69 36.30 20.16
CA SER A 834 -55.14 36.25 20.36
C SER A 834 -55.66 37.52 21.03
N LYS A 835 -56.59 38.22 20.38
CA LYS A 835 -57.16 39.48 20.91
C LYS A 835 -58.65 39.57 20.64
N GLU A 836 -59.39 40.00 21.66
CA GLU A 836 -60.81 40.33 21.53
C GLU A 836 -61.00 41.78 21.05
N ILE A 837 -61.89 41.98 20.08
CA ILE A 837 -62.07 43.22 19.32
C ILE A 837 -63.57 43.47 19.15
N ASN A 838 -64.00 44.73 19.23
CA ASN A 838 -65.39 45.10 18.98
C ASN A 838 -65.74 45.00 17.50
N TRP A 839 -66.95 44.51 17.19
CA TRP A 839 -67.49 44.63 15.85
C TRP A 839 -67.64 46.10 15.44
N PHE A 840 -67.36 46.40 14.17
CA PHE A 840 -67.46 47.74 13.58
C PHE A 840 -66.64 48.84 14.28
N GLY A 841 -65.82 48.49 15.27
CA GLY A 841 -64.93 49.40 15.98
C GLY A 841 -63.60 49.53 15.26
N ARG A 842 -62.99 50.72 15.34
CA ARG A 842 -61.57 50.94 15.04
C ARG A 842 -60.82 51.04 16.35
#